data_AF-A0A4S9XWK8-F1
#
_entry.id   AF-A0A4S9XWK8-F1
#
_cell.length_a   1.000
_cell.length_b   1.000
_cell.length_c   1.000
_cell.angle_alpha   90.00
_cell.angle_beta   90.00
_cell.angle_gamma   90.00
#
_symmetry.space_group_name_H-M   'P 1'
#
loop_
_entity.id
_entity.type
_entity.pdbx_description
1 polymer ?
#
loop_
_entity_poly.entity_id
_entity_poly.type
_entity_poly.pdbx_seq_one_letter_code
_entity_poly.pdbx_strand_id
1 'polypeptide(L)'
;MASRSSSPEIIETSVVLGKRTRPPPRKRGVKVEIIDDDEYLPDQDEFDELDDFADASDQYDDDDDAEPEDMNEEPEQGKVLWAEDQEKYPTCPAYHEDVKKFETRITKILDKIAEHLGAISDKSDGMKRLTRQAIQIRTFPDPKIPIIALMGDAGAGKSSLISAILDTPHVSKEGNFGRSCTCVITEYRKDFPNQTKKFAAKIEFLSNEQRGLLLKEHLEQYIHFHYHNDDYWSPDEERDYRMEAKSSESTFSDLFRGRPQFDGSEAIENFMKAVFDNDNMVATVSQFEKWCDELATDHALCAETELIEAGSAFQLSRMLSPFLSSSASWNDKPSLWPIVHKVSIGVKGPRLLQNAIIADLPGVSDVNKVRASTGKSYLVSSDYLWCRTHRANRFEGRLAIVCTKTDDPMATQSFSHEYQDAARQSLRLEKQVKKAKLQYSDAKAALRRVVTPANRRERGRRVDQSRAIFHKLLNKRLEMMVDVRNRKVSDLLYAEKADRLKRMDVDLVYCVSNKHYAWLKGYKDAGQEDAAQLTAFMTGIPKLRQYALTIPSQEIWSTFINHIKHTSNGFVKALRIWATRTTKDNSNGLSGIREKSAETVRAAIKTYKDTMRASSKRHLAEPMDDVHEEMSAKANVFLEEVREWNWSSIRAFIRRGGTYNSKAVGNISWNTKMMLPAAKFMNKGWNEMILHEQGAMAIAQTSIMSALDTMLVEVKEPMELLNIPLGHFKGFLEAQKHGIAHAFANYKEELDKELKIVKHLVEKDDADGYFAKAMTEIYESAETIRGRGYKNKVMGMIVDYVSQEEEDSPFVNMAKSTAKGINRRFRLCLDELEAACLKIFDEIFLQFGCLIDEIPDDDGVVAETKLTLRDFLVDVDEETEAMIVRLQEIESNSGPPMIEDVTGPIPTRIKPDVDDSASTESPVPAKKVKIEIKAEPEDEVDL
;
A
#
# COMPACT_ATOMS: atom_id res chain seq x y z
N MET A 1 -22.42 -25.26 -44.65
CA MET A 1 -21.99 -24.13 -45.50
C MET A 1 -22.52 -22.84 -44.89
N ALA A 2 -21.66 -21.81 -44.85
CA ALA A 2 -21.84 -20.45 -44.35
C ALA A 2 -21.98 -20.27 -42.82
N SER A 3 -20.82 -20.11 -42.17
CA SER A 3 -20.59 -19.66 -40.80
C SER A 3 -20.45 -18.13 -40.75
N ARG A 4 -21.22 -17.46 -39.88
CA ARG A 4 -20.97 -16.08 -39.42
C ARG A 4 -20.25 -16.15 -38.07
N SER A 5 -19.09 -15.50 -37.99
CA SER A 5 -18.27 -15.35 -36.79
C SER A 5 -18.79 -14.21 -35.91
N SER A 6 -19.26 -14.53 -34.71
CA SER A 6 -19.57 -13.57 -33.65
C SER A 6 -18.35 -13.32 -32.78
N SER A 7 -17.88 -12.08 -32.76
CA SER A 7 -16.93 -11.55 -31.79
C SER A 7 -17.53 -11.57 -30.37
N PRO A 8 -16.75 -11.84 -29.30
CA PRO A 8 -17.29 -11.86 -27.94
C PRO A 8 -17.48 -10.43 -27.42
N GLU A 9 -18.74 -10.08 -27.12
CA GLU A 9 -19.11 -8.87 -26.38
C GLU A 9 -18.50 -8.89 -24.98
N ILE A 10 -17.85 -7.79 -24.64
CA ILE A 10 -17.30 -7.49 -23.32
C ILE A 10 -18.49 -7.20 -22.40
N ILE A 11 -18.85 -8.14 -21.53
CA ILE A 11 -19.81 -7.89 -20.44
C ILE A 11 -19.07 -7.05 -19.39
N GLU A 12 -19.49 -5.80 -19.22
CA GLU A 12 -19.00 -4.94 -18.15
C GLU A 12 -19.23 -5.58 -16.77
N THR A 13 -18.18 -5.60 -15.95
CA THR A 13 -18.17 -6.05 -14.55
C THR A 13 -19.06 -5.21 -13.62
N SER A 14 -19.68 -4.13 -14.12
CA SER A 14 -20.68 -3.30 -13.44
C SER A 14 -22.00 -4.04 -13.18
N VAL A 15 -22.28 -5.13 -13.91
CA VAL A 15 -23.56 -5.87 -13.85
C VAL A 15 -23.59 -6.92 -12.73
N VAL A 16 -22.43 -7.39 -12.25
CA VAL A 16 -22.34 -8.47 -11.23
C VAL A 16 -22.43 -7.93 -9.79
N LEU A 17 -22.19 -6.64 -9.57
CA LEU A 17 -22.32 -5.98 -8.26
C LEU A 17 -23.54 -5.06 -8.27
N GLY A 18 -24.67 -5.63 -7.85
CA GLY A 18 -26.03 -5.07 -7.84
C GLY A 18 -26.18 -3.55 -7.91
N LYS A 19 -26.92 -3.09 -8.93
CA LYS A 19 -27.43 -1.72 -9.01
C LYS A 19 -28.32 -1.39 -7.81
N ARG A 20 -28.13 -0.20 -7.21
CA ARG A 20 -29.09 0.40 -6.27
C ARG A 20 -30.46 0.52 -6.95
N THR A 21 -31.45 -0.26 -6.51
CA THR A 21 -32.86 0.05 -6.77
C THR A 21 -33.42 0.72 -5.52
N ARG A 22 -33.85 1.98 -5.65
CA ARG A 22 -34.59 2.69 -4.60
C ARG A 22 -35.87 1.88 -4.29
N PRO A 23 -36.27 1.73 -3.01
CA PRO A 23 -37.57 1.13 -2.71
C PRO A 23 -38.68 2.07 -3.21
N PRO A 24 -39.81 1.53 -3.70
CA PRO A 24 -40.93 2.36 -4.14
C PRO A 24 -41.56 3.09 -2.94
N PRO A 25 -42.07 4.32 -3.12
CA PRO A 25 -42.69 5.08 -2.04
C PRO A 25 -43.94 4.36 -1.52
N ARG A 26 -44.16 4.46 -0.21
CA ARG A 26 -45.33 3.90 0.48
C ARG A 26 -46.59 4.60 -0.01
N LYS A 27 -47.46 3.88 -0.72
CA LYS A 27 -48.81 4.34 -1.09
C LYS A 27 -49.62 4.73 0.16
N ARG A 28 -49.85 6.03 0.37
CA ARG A 28 -50.99 6.51 1.18
C ARG A 28 -52.25 6.31 0.34
N GLY A 29 -53.19 5.55 0.87
CA GLY A 29 -54.47 5.29 0.21
C GLY A 29 -55.31 6.56 0.14
N VAL A 30 -55.61 7.01 -1.08
CA VAL A 30 -56.69 7.96 -1.35
C VAL A 30 -57.67 7.26 -2.28
N LYS A 31 -58.92 7.15 -1.84
CA LYS A 31 -60.04 6.69 -2.65
C LYS A 31 -60.27 7.72 -3.75
N VAL A 32 -60.35 7.29 -5.00
CA VAL A 32 -60.87 8.09 -6.11
C VAL A 32 -62.14 7.40 -6.61
N GLU A 33 -63.25 8.14 -6.50
CA GLU A 33 -64.53 7.82 -7.13
C GLU A 33 -64.45 8.12 -8.63
N ILE A 34 -65.13 7.27 -9.38
CA ILE A 34 -65.26 7.24 -10.83
C ILE A 34 -66.27 8.30 -11.27
N ILE A 35 -65.92 9.14 -12.25
CA ILE A 35 -66.88 9.77 -13.16
C ILE A 35 -66.27 9.76 -14.56
N ASP A 36 -66.98 9.10 -15.47
CA ASP A 36 -66.82 9.09 -16.93
C ASP A 36 -67.30 10.43 -17.53
N ASP A 37 -66.75 10.84 -18.69
CA ASP A 37 -67.55 11.21 -19.87
C ASP A 37 -66.67 11.54 -21.10
N ASP A 38 -67.25 11.18 -22.25
CA ASP A 38 -66.74 11.08 -23.62
C ASP A 38 -66.47 12.42 -24.35
N GLU A 39 -65.58 12.42 -25.37
CA GLU A 39 -65.91 12.72 -26.80
C GLU A 39 -64.66 12.87 -27.71
N TYR A 40 -64.88 12.89 -29.03
CA TYR A 40 -64.09 12.24 -30.09
C TYR A 40 -63.71 13.23 -31.23
N LEU A 41 -62.39 13.34 -31.57
CA LEU A 41 -61.70 13.62 -32.89
C LEU A 41 -62.12 14.81 -33.81
N PRO A 42 -61.36 15.21 -34.89
CA PRO A 42 -59.91 15.23 -35.20
C PRO A 42 -59.37 16.53 -35.92
N ASP A 43 -58.04 16.58 -36.13
CA ASP A 43 -57.19 17.27 -37.14
C ASP A 43 -57.32 18.78 -37.47
N GLN A 44 -56.20 19.53 -37.33
CA GLN A 44 -55.49 20.19 -38.45
C GLN A 44 -54.22 20.93 -38.00
N ASP A 45 -53.19 20.83 -38.83
CA ASP A 45 -51.87 21.45 -38.74
C ASP A 45 -51.91 22.98 -38.80
N GLU A 46 -51.16 23.66 -37.92
CA GLU A 46 -50.53 24.94 -38.24
C GLU A 46 -49.29 25.16 -37.36
N PHE A 47 -48.21 25.56 -38.02
CA PHE A 47 -46.92 25.97 -37.46
C PHE A 47 -47.10 27.13 -36.49
N ASP A 48 -46.43 27.09 -35.32
CA ASP A 48 -45.81 28.29 -34.72
C ASP A 48 -44.77 27.91 -33.65
N GLU A 49 -43.70 28.71 -33.65
CA GLU A 49 -42.55 28.69 -32.75
C GLU A 49 -42.96 28.91 -31.29
N LEU A 50 -42.48 28.05 -30.36
CA LEU A 50 -42.49 28.36 -28.93
C LEU A 50 -41.21 27.87 -28.25
N ASP A 51 -40.45 28.85 -27.75
CA ASP A 51 -39.56 28.75 -26.59
C ASP A 51 -40.23 27.97 -25.45
N ASP A 52 -39.63 26.87 -25.02
CA ASP A 52 -39.83 26.28 -23.69
C ASP A 52 -38.69 25.28 -23.38
N PHE A 53 -37.54 25.82 -22.96
CA PHE A 53 -36.59 25.11 -22.10
C PHE A 53 -36.14 26.04 -20.98
N ALA A 54 -37.14 26.56 -20.24
CA ALA A 54 -36.95 27.03 -18.88
C ALA A 54 -37.63 26.04 -17.93
N ASP A 55 -36.92 25.74 -16.86
CA ASP A 55 -37.42 25.15 -15.61
C ASP A 55 -37.64 23.63 -15.52
N ALA A 56 -36.52 22.93 -15.28
CA ALA A 56 -36.52 21.65 -14.58
C ALA A 56 -35.33 21.60 -13.61
N SER A 57 -35.21 22.63 -12.76
CA SER A 57 -34.31 22.62 -11.61
C SER A 57 -34.99 23.30 -10.43
N ASP A 58 -36.13 22.77 -9.99
CA ASP A 58 -36.62 22.95 -8.62
C ASP A 58 -37.66 21.87 -8.29
N GLN A 59 -37.17 20.77 -7.72
CA GLN A 59 -37.91 19.86 -6.85
C GLN A 59 -36.89 18.93 -6.18
N TYR A 60 -36.10 19.53 -5.29
CA TYR A 60 -35.57 18.79 -4.15
C TYR A 60 -36.76 18.61 -3.20
N ASP A 61 -37.21 17.37 -3.03
CA ASP A 61 -38.12 17.03 -1.94
C ASP A 61 -37.38 17.32 -0.62
N ASP A 62 -37.79 18.39 0.05
CA ASP A 62 -37.56 18.63 1.48
C ASP A 62 -38.29 17.53 2.28
N ASP A 63 -37.64 16.38 2.42
CA ASP A 63 -37.85 15.44 3.54
C ASP A 63 -36.62 15.56 4.47
N ASP A 64 -36.31 16.79 4.87
CA ASP A 64 -35.24 17.18 5.82
C ASP A 64 -35.81 17.37 7.25
N ASP A 65 -36.62 16.42 7.71
CA ASP A 65 -37.05 16.30 9.13
C ASP A 65 -36.31 15.14 9.85
N ALA A 66 -35.13 14.75 9.36
CA ALA A 66 -34.13 14.15 10.22
C ALA A 66 -33.26 15.29 10.75
N GLU A 67 -33.47 15.68 12.02
CA GLU A 67 -32.53 16.55 12.72
C GLU A 67 -31.10 16.09 12.39
N PRO A 68 -30.20 17.01 11.97
CA PRO A 68 -28.81 16.63 11.74
C PRO A 68 -28.30 16.07 13.07
N GLU A 69 -28.06 14.74 13.11
CA GLU A 69 -27.37 14.11 14.24
C GLU A 69 -26.16 14.98 14.56
N ASP A 70 -26.02 15.42 15.81
CA ASP A 70 -24.95 16.31 16.22
C ASP A 70 -23.61 15.65 15.91
N MET A 71 -23.02 16.00 14.76
CA MET A 71 -21.75 15.47 14.24
C MET A 71 -20.55 15.80 15.16
N ASN A 72 -20.80 16.42 16.32
CA ASN A 72 -19.81 16.75 17.33
C ASN A 72 -19.66 15.72 18.45
N GLU A 73 -20.58 14.76 18.60
CA GLU A 73 -20.50 13.74 19.65
C GLU A 73 -19.81 12.47 19.15
N GLU A 74 -18.82 11.99 19.93
CA GLU A 74 -18.11 10.74 19.63
C GLU A 74 -19.09 9.57 19.80
N PRO A 75 -19.23 8.67 18.80
CA PRO A 75 -20.21 7.60 18.85
C PRO A 75 -19.97 6.68 20.04
N GLU A 76 -21.03 6.36 20.80
CA GLU A 76 -20.92 5.47 21.96
C GLU A 76 -20.46 4.07 21.54
N GLN A 77 -19.33 3.63 22.11
CA GLN A 77 -18.81 2.29 21.87
C GLN A 77 -19.56 1.27 22.73
N GLY A 78 -20.32 0.39 22.07
CA GLY A 78 -20.92 -0.77 22.71
C GLY A 78 -19.89 -1.83 23.12
N LYS A 79 -20.38 -3.02 23.50
CA LYS A 79 -19.52 -4.13 23.90
C LYS A 79 -18.60 -4.59 22.77
N VAL A 80 -17.29 -4.60 23.02
CA VAL A 80 -16.30 -5.22 22.13
C VAL A 80 -16.40 -6.75 22.22
N LEU A 81 -16.61 -7.39 21.08
CA LEU A 81 -16.70 -8.85 20.91
C LEU A 81 -15.44 -9.46 20.28
N TRP A 82 -14.61 -8.64 19.62
CA TRP A 82 -13.37 -9.07 18.97
C TRP A 82 -12.28 -7.99 19.05
N ALA A 83 -11.03 -8.43 19.13
CA ALA A 83 -9.85 -7.58 19.03
C ALA A 83 -8.70 -8.37 18.40
N GLU A 84 -7.76 -7.66 17.79
CA GLU A 84 -6.66 -8.30 17.05
C GLU A 84 -5.66 -9.08 17.93
N ASP A 85 -5.66 -8.84 19.24
CA ASP A 85 -4.84 -9.56 20.23
C ASP A 85 -5.22 -11.05 20.35
N GLN A 86 -6.45 -11.40 19.98
CA GLN A 86 -6.95 -12.77 19.94
C GLN A 86 -6.50 -13.54 18.68
N GLU A 87 -5.92 -12.85 17.69
CA GLU A 87 -5.52 -13.43 16.41
C GLU A 87 -4.07 -13.90 16.41
N LYS A 88 -3.82 -15.09 15.86
CA LYS A 88 -2.45 -15.61 15.70
C LYS A 88 -1.69 -14.85 14.59
N TYR A 89 -0.39 -14.69 14.78
CA TYR A 89 0.55 -14.28 13.73
C TYR A 89 0.61 -15.33 12.61
N PRO A 90 0.97 -14.95 11.37
CA PRO A 90 1.14 -15.91 10.29
C PRO A 90 2.36 -16.82 10.55
N THR A 91 2.32 -18.02 9.95
CA THR A 91 3.39 -19.02 10.02
C THR A 91 4.55 -18.62 9.11
N CYS A 92 5.35 -17.65 9.55
CA CYS A 92 6.59 -17.27 8.87
C CYS A 92 7.74 -17.11 9.88
N PRO A 93 9.01 -17.30 9.47
CA PRO A 93 10.18 -17.28 10.35
C PRO A 93 10.24 -16.06 11.28
N ALA A 94 9.89 -14.87 10.77
CA ALA A 94 9.90 -13.61 11.52
C ALA A 94 9.05 -13.60 12.79
N TYR A 95 7.99 -14.40 12.86
CA TYR A 95 7.09 -14.45 14.02
C TYR A 95 7.26 -15.74 14.85
N HIS A 96 8.31 -16.51 14.60
CA HIS A 96 8.62 -17.70 15.38
C HIS A 96 8.98 -17.32 16.83
N GLU A 97 8.56 -18.11 17.81
CA GLU A 97 8.77 -17.81 19.24
C GLU A 97 10.25 -17.65 19.61
N ASP A 98 11.13 -18.36 18.89
CA ASP A 98 12.59 -18.31 19.13
C ASP A 98 13.20 -16.96 18.73
N VAL A 99 12.58 -16.17 17.85
CA VAL A 99 13.07 -14.83 17.46
C VAL A 99 13.26 -13.96 18.70
N LYS A 100 12.20 -13.80 19.50
CA LYS A 100 12.24 -12.99 20.73
C LYS A 100 13.19 -13.57 21.79
N LYS A 101 13.31 -14.90 21.85
CA LYS A 101 14.24 -15.57 22.78
C LYS A 101 15.70 -15.25 22.42
N PHE A 102 16.05 -15.36 21.14
CA PHE A 102 17.38 -15.08 20.64
C PHE A 102 17.71 -13.60 20.69
N GLU A 103 16.77 -12.71 20.37
CA GLU A 103 16.92 -11.27 20.56
C GLU A 103 17.31 -10.95 22.01
N THR A 104 16.51 -11.42 22.97
CA THR A 104 16.77 -11.24 24.41
C THR A 104 18.12 -11.83 24.83
N ARG A 105 18.51 -12.97 24.27
CA ARG A 105 19.75 -13.65 24.63
C ARG A 105 20.98 -12.93 24.09
N ILE A 106 20.95 -12.49 22.84
CA ILE A 106 22.02 -11.69 22.21
C ILE A 106 22.19 -10.36 22.95
N THR A 107 21.10 -9.66 23.28
CA THR A 107 21.17 -8.44 24.10
C THR A 107 21.86 -8.70 25.44
N LYS A 108 21.50 -9.79 26.15
CA LYS A 108 22.16 -10.16 27.42
C LYS A 108 23.64 -10.50 27.27
N ILE A 109 24.04 -11.16 26.18
CA ILE A 109 25.45 -11.45 25.89
C ILE A 109 26.21 -10.14 25.69
N LEU A 110 25.67 -9.23 24.89
CA LEU A 110 26.29 -7.95 24.58
C LEU A 110 26.31 -7.00 25.79
N ASP A 111 25.31 -7.03 26.67
CA ASP A 111 25.33 -6.29 27.94
C ASP A 111 26.47 -6.76 28.84
N LYS A 112 26.69 -8.08 28.97
CA LYS A 112 27.84 -8.62 29.72
C LYS A 112 29.17 -8.24 29.10
N ILE A 113 29.27 -8.29 27.77
CA ILE A 113 30.47 -7.84 27.06
C ILE A 113 30.73 -6.35 27.33
N ALA A 114 29.68 -5.52 27.25
CA ALA A 114 29.78 -4.09 27.52
C ALA A 114 30.18 -3.79 28.98
N GLU A 115 29.71 -4.60 29.95
CA GLU A 115 30.11 -4.50 31.36
C GLU A 115 31.62 -4.78 31.53
N HIS A 116 32.11 -5.90 30.99
CA HIS A 116 33.53 -6.25 31.05
C HIS A 116 34.41 -5.22 30.33
N LEU A 117 34.02 -4.78 29.14
CA LEU A 117 34.75 -3.75 28.40
C LEU A 117 34.68 -2.39 29.09
N GLY A 118 33.58 -2.07 29.77
CA GLY A 118 33.39 -0.84 30.52
C GLY A 118 34.47 -0.64 31.59
N ALA A 119 34.88 -1.72 32.27
CA ALA A 119 35.92 -1.69 33.30
C ALA A 119 37.30 -1.23 32.78
N ILE A 120 37.57 -1.44 31.49
CA ILE A 120 38.83 -1.05 30.84
C ILE A 120 38.63 0.02 29.77
N SER A 121 37.43 0.60 29.67
CA SER A 121 37.07 1.51 28.60
C SER A 121 37.97 2.73 28.56
N ASP A 122 38.35 3.29 29.71
CA ASP A 122 39.21 4.48 29.79
C ASP A 122 40.70 4.23 29.52
N LYS A 123 41.12 2.96 29.39
CA LYS A 123 42.54 2.59 29.19
C LYS A 123 43.05 2.93 27.80
N SER A 124 42.19 2.95 26.78
CA SER A 124 42.55 3.37 25.42
C SER A 124 41.33 3.78 24.62
N ASP A 125 41.53 4.61 23.59
CA ASP A 125 40.44 4.98 22.67
C ASP A 125 39.87 3.75 21.92
N GLY A 126 40.69 2.71 21.70
CA GLY A 126 40.26 1.43 21.15
C GLY A 126 39.22 0.74 22.04
N MET A 127 39.44 0.72 23.37
CA MET A 127 38.49 0.11 24.31
C MET A 127 37.20 0.93 24.45
N LYS A 128 37.29 2.27 24.44
CA LYS A 128 36.09 3.13 24.36
C LYS A 128 35.25 2.81 23.13
N ARG A 129 35.90 2.58 21.98
CA ARG A 129 35.23 2.20 20.73
C ARG A 129 34.57 0.84 20.83
N LEU A 130 35.26 -0.21 21.29
CA LEU A 130 34.67 -1.54 21.46
C LEU A 130 33.50 -1.54 22.44
N THR A 131 33.62 -0.81 23.55
CA THR A 131 32.53 -0.65 24.54
C THR A 131 31.30 -0.01 23.88
N ARG A 132 31.50 1.07 23.11
CA ARG A 132 30.42 1.74 22.37
C ARG A 132 29.80 0.81 21.32
N GLN A 133 30.61 0.03 20.60
CA GLN A 133 30.12 -0.96 19.64
C GLN A 133 29.26 -2.03 20.32
N ALA A 134 29.68 -2.59 21.45
CA ALA A 134 28.86 -3.54 22.21
C ALA A 134 27.49 -2.96 22.60
N ILE A 135 27.48 -1.69 23.06
CA ILE A 135 26.26 -0.96 23.41
C ILE A 135 25.37 -0.67 22.20
N GLN A 136 25.95 -0.44 21.02
CA GLN A 136 25.19 -0.21 19.79
C GLN A 136 24.61 -1.50 19.23
N ILE A 137 25.41 -2.58 19.19
CA ILE A 137 25.01 -3.87 18.62
C ILE A 137 23.91 -4.52 19.45
N ARG A 138 23.81 -4.27 20.77
CA ARG A 138 22.73 -4.87 21.58
C ARG A 138 21.31 -4.46 21.14
N THR A 139 21.19 -3.36 20.39
CA THR A 139 19.93 -2.88 19.83
C THR A 139 19.82 -3.37 18.40
N PHE A 140 18.80 -4.20 18.14
CA PHE A 140 18.54 -4.71 16.81
C PHE A 140 18.12 -3.57 15.86
N PRO A 141 18.60 -3.57 14.61
CA PRO A 141 18.20 -2.58 13.62
C PRO A 141 16.73 -2.74 13.23
N ASP A 142 16.05 -1.62 12.99
CA ASP A 142 14.69 -1.63 12.46
C ASP A 142 14.70 -2.11 10.99
N PRO A 143 13.80 -3.02 10.60
CA PRO A 143 13.67 -3.48 9.22
C PRO A 143 13.16 -2.37 8.31
N LYS A 144 13.43 -2.46 7.00
CA LYS A 144 12.80 -1.56 6.03
C LYS A 144 11.28 -1.72 6.06
N ILE A 145 10.57 -0.60 6.10
CA ILE A 145 9.11 -0.58 6.27
C ILE A 145 8.43 -0.48 4.89
N PRO A 146 7.75 -1.52 4.39
CA PRO A 146 7.01 -1.46 3.13
C PRO A 146 5.76 -0.56 3.22
N ILE A 147 5.47 0.11 2.11
CA ILE A 147 4.25 0.91 1.92
C ILE A 147 3.21 0.09 1.13
N ILE A 148 2.04 -0.10 1.72
CA ILE A 148 0.86 -0.73 1.12
C ILE A 148 -0.12 0.37 0.71
N ALA A 149 -0.20 0.66 -0.58
CA ALA A 149 -1.11 1.67 -1.11
C ALA A 149 -2.50 1.10 -1.39
N LEU A 150 -3.56 1.79 -0.96
CA LEU A 150 -4.94 1.45 -1.25
C LEU A 150 -5.47 2.32 -2.38
N MET A 151 -6.03 1.67 -3.41
CA MET A 151 -6.56 2.33 -4.59
C MET A 151 -7.96 1.84 -4.94
N GLY A 152 -8.85 2.78 -5.27
CA GLY A 152 -10.21 2.49 -5.71
C GLY A 152 -11.10 3.72 -5.68
N ASP A 153 -12.24 3.65 -6.36
CA ASP A 153 -13.17 4.78 -6.49
C ASP A 153 -13.72 5.29 -5.15
N ALA A 154 -14.30 6.49 -5.17
CA ALA A 154 -15.03 7.02 -4.02
C ALA A 154 -16.18 6.07 -3.62
N GLY A 155 -16.38 5.85 -2.31
CA GLY A 155 -17.39 4.91 -1.82
C GLY A 155 -17.03 3.43 -1.99
N ALA A 156 -15.83 3.09 -2.48
CA ALA A 156 -15.31 1.72 -2.55
C ALA A 156 -15.08 1.05 -1.18
N GLY A 157 -15.15 1.81 -0.07
CA GLY A 157 -14.95 1.30 1.30
C GLY A 157 -13.49 1.24 1.75
N LYS A 158 -12.59 2.06 1.17
CA LYS A 158 -11.16 2.13 1.53
C LYS A 158 -10.95 2.59 2.98
N SER A 159 -11.53 3.72 3.36
CA SER A 159 -11.38 4.31 4.70
C SER A 159 -11.89 3.37 5.80
N SER A 160 -13.08 2.78 5.63
CA SER A 160 -13.59 1.77 6.58
C SER A 160 -12.77 0.47 6.59
N LEU A 161 -12.10 0.12 5.47
CA LEU A 161 -11.16 -1.01 5.45
C LEU A 161 -9.93 -0.71 6.30
N ILE A 162 -9.41 0.52 6.25
CA ILE A 162 -8.28 0.96 7.08
C ILE A 162 -8.64 0.86 8.56
N SER A 163 -9.81 1.38 8.97
CA SER A 163 -10.28 1.25 10.35
C SER A 163 -10.40 -0.22 10.79
N ALA A 164 -10.94 -1.08 9.92
CA ALA A 164 -11.10 -2.51 10.22
C ALA A 164 -9.75 -3.25 10.29
N ILE A 165 -8.85 -3.07 9.32
CA ILE A 165 -7.57 -3.79 9.26
C ILE A 165 -6.63 -3.37 10.39
N LEU A 166 -6.68 -2.10 10.82
CA LEU A 166 -5.90 -1.59 11.95
C LEU A 166 -6.53 -1.87 13.31
N ASP A 167 -7.68 -2.56 13.35
CA ASP A 167 -8.48 -2.81 14.56
C ASP A 167 -8.76 -1.53 15.38
N THR A 168 -8.80 -0.38 14.69
CA THR A 168 -8.89 0.95 15.28
C THR A 168 -10.04 1.72 14.61
N PRO A 169 -11.25 1.65 15.18
CA PRO A 169 -12.44 2.31 14.62
C PRO A 169 -12.25 3.82 14.45
N HIS A 170 -12.80 4.37 13.35
CA HIS A 170 -12.81 5.80 13.04
C HIS A 170 -11.43 6.46 12.86
N VAL A 171 -10.34 5.69 12.75
CA VAL A 171 -9.00 6.23 12.50
C VAL A 171 -8.90 6.91 11.14
N SER A 172 -9.65 6.41 10.16
CA SER A 172 -9.83 7.03 8.86
C SER A 172 -11.16 7.76 8.79
N LYS A 173 -11.26 8.83 7.99
CA LYS A 173 -12.52 9.56 7.81
C LYS A 173 -13.52 8.70 7.04
N GLU A 174 -14.56 8.24 7.73
CA GLU A 174 -15.63 7.40 7.17
C GLU A 174 -16.84 8.28 6.85
N GLY A 175 -17.27 8.31 5.59
CA GLY A 175 -18.39 9.16 5.15
C GLY A 175 -19.15 8.55 3.98
N ASN A 176 -20.48 8.67 4.01
CA ASN A 176 -21.42 8.18 2.99
C ASN A 176 -21.99 9.33 2.13
N PHE A 177 -21.29 10.46 2.08
CA PHE A 177 -21.69 11.60 1.26
C PHE A 177 -21.06 11.44 -0.12
N GLY A 178 -21.86 11.58 -1.19
CA GLY A 178 -21.48 11.30 -2.59
C GLY A 178 -20.35 12.15 -3.20
N ARG A 179 -19.45 12.73 -2.39
CA ARG A 179 -18.20 13.39 -2.80
C ARG A 179 -17.00 12.52 -2.38
N SER A 180 -15.90 12.57 -3.15
CA SER A 180 -14.66 11.85 -2.80
C SER A 180 -14.20 12.24 -1.39
N CYS A 181 -14.17 11.27 -0.47
CA CYS A 181 -13.85 11.52 0.95
C CYS A 181 -12.35 11.68 1.23
N THR A 182 -11.48 11.27 0.30
CA THR A 182 -10.02 11.35 0.43
C THR A 182 -9.48 12.35 -0.59
N CYS A 183 -9.15 13.56 -0.14
CA CYS A 183 -8.55 14.60 -0.99
C CYS A 183 -7.01 14.59 -0.93
N VAL A 184 -6.41 13.97 0.09
CA VAL A 184 -4.97 14.05 0.38
C VAL A 184 -4.43 12.65 0.69
N ILE A 185 -3.19 12.38 0.26
CA ILE A 185 -2.49 11.13 0.58
C ILE A 185 -2.37 11.03 2.11
N THR A 186 -2.92 9.96 2.68
CA THR A 186 -2.91 9.75 4.14
C THR A 186 -2.19 8.46 4.48
N GLU A 187 -1.04 8.56 5.12
CA GLU A 187 -0.27 7.42 5.63
C GLU A 187 -0.68 7.08 7.06
N TYR A 188 -0.86 5.81 7.36
CA TYR A 188 -1.00 5.28 8.72
C TYR A 188 0.26 4.47 9.03
N ARG A 189 0.91 4.79 10.14
CA ARG A 189 2.21 4.23 10.52
C ARG A 189 2.37 4.07 12.02
N LYS A 190 3.48 3.43 12.43
CA LYS A 190 3.92 3.39 13.83
C LYS A 190 3.95 4.79 14.45
N ASP A 191 3.76 4.86 15.75
CA ASP A 191 3.86 6.11 16.50
C ASP A 191 5.17 6.84 16.25
N PHE A 192 5.09 8.17 16.24
CA PHE A 192 6.25 9.01 15.99
C PHE A 192 7.20 9.03 17.20
N PRO A 193 8.51 9.29 16.99
CA PRO A 193 9.41 9.59 18.09
C PRO A 193 8.84 10.74 18.95
N ASN A 194 8.85 10.57 20.27
CA ASN A 194 8.28 11.50 21.26
C ASN A 194 6.75 11.63 21.28
N GLN A 195 6.02 10.81 20.52
CA GLN A 195 4.56 10.82 20.57
C GLN A 195 4.08 10.46 21.99
N THR A 196 3.25 11.29 22.62
CA THR A 196 2.75 11.00 23.97
C THR A 196 1.37 10.34 23.93
N LYS A 197 0.42 10.89 23.17
CA LYS A 197 -0.94 10.37 23.07
C LYS A 197 -1.07 9.17 22.11
N LYS A 198 -2.27 8.57 22.05
CA LYS A 198 -2.54 7.38 21.22
C LYS A 198 -2.44 7.66 19.72
N PHE A 199 -2.84 8.87 19.31
CA PHE A 199 -2.81 9.31 17.92
C PHE A 199 -1.99 10.59 17.78
N ALA A 200 -1.22 10.68 16.71
CA ALA A 200 -0.55 11.89 16.31
C ALA A 200 -0.56 12.04 14.79
N ALA A 201 -0.43 13.26 14.29
CA ALA A 201 -0.33 13.52 12.87
C ALA A 201 0.76 14.55 12.54
N LYS A 202 1.41 14.33 11.40
CA LYS A 202 2.35 15.25 10.76
C LYS A 202 1.82 15.62 9.38
N ILE A 203 1.82 16.91 9.06
CA ILE A 203 1.31 17.45 7.79
C ILE A 203 2.51 17.90 6.95
N GLU A 204 2.52 17.51 5.69
CA GLU A 204 3.51 17.89 4.70
C GLU A 204 2.78 18.67 3.60
N PHE A 205 3.18 19.93 3.38
CA PHE A 205 2.62 20.76 2.31
C PHE A 205 3.37 20.57 1.00
N LEU A 206 2.72 20.89 -0.11
CA LEU A 206 3.37 20.95 -1.43
C LEU A 206 4.54 21.94 -1.41
N SER A 207 5.56 21.67 -2.24
CA SER A 207 6.65 22.64 -2.47
C SER A 207 6.13 23.90 -3.15
N ASN A 208 6.87 25.01 -3.04
CA ASN A 208 6.45 26.28 -3.67
C ASN A 208 6.23 26.12 -5.18
N GLU A 209 7.10 25.36 -5.86
CA GLU A 209 6.95 25.05 -7.28
C GLU A 209 5.65 24.28 -7.57
N GLN A 210 5.34 23.25 -6.78
CA GLN A 210 4.11 22.47 -6.95
C GLN A 210 2.85 23.29 -6.66
N ARG A 211 2.90 24.21 -5.67
CA ARG A 211 1.82 25.15 -5.39
C ARG A 211 1.60 26.10 -6.56
N GLY A 212 2.68 26.67 -7.11
CA GLY A 212 2.62 27.55 -8.28
C GLY A 212 1.94 26.89 -9.47
N LEU A 213 2.36 25.65 -9.79
CA LEU A 213 1.75 24.86 -10.85
C LEU A 213 0.26 24.57 -10.61
N LEU A 214 -0.11 24.15 -9.40
CA LEU A 214 -1.50 23.92 -8.99
C LEU A 214 -2.37 25.18 -9.19
N LEU A 215 -1.89 26.31 -8.70
CA LEU A 215 -2.61 27.59 -8.74
C LEU A 215 -2.74 28.11 -10.17
N LYS A 216 -1.66 28.02 -10.95
CA LYS A 216 -1.65 28.36 -12.37
C LYS A 216 -2.66 27.54 -13.16
N GLU A 217 -2.66 26.22 -12.97
CA GLU A 217 -3.56 25.33 -13.70
C GLU A 217 -5.04 25.64 -13.37
N HIS A 218 -5.39 25.84 -12.10
CA HIS A 218 -6.76 26.22 -11.72
C HIS A 218 -7.18 27.57 -12.28
N LEU A 219 -6.26 28.53 -12.35
CA LEU A 219 -6.54 29.84 -12.95
C LEU A 219 -6.78 29.71 -14.45
N GLU A 220 -5.95 28.93 -15.16
CA GLU A 220 -6.10 28.63 -16.59
C GLU A 220 -7.43 27.92 -16.88
N GLN A 221 -7.81 26.91 -16.08
CA GLN A 221 -9.07 26.17 -16.23
C GLN A 221 -10.29 27.08 -16.07
N TYR A 222 -10.29 27.95 -15.06
CA TYR A 222 -11.39 28.90 -14.84
C TYR A 222 -11.49 29.88 -16.02
N ILE A 223 -10.37 30.50 -16.40
CA ILE A 223 -10.34 31.48 -17.50
C ILE A 223 -10.74 30.84 -18.83
N HIS A 224 -10.32 29.59 -19.07
CA HIS A 224 -10.64 28.87 -20.30
C HIS A 224 -12.14 28.72 -20.50
N PHE A 225 -12.85 28.23 -19.48
CA PHE A 225 -14.29 27.99 -19.56
C PHE A 225 -15.10 29.30 -19.65
N HIS A 226 -14.73 30.33 -18.88
CA HIS A 226 -15.53 31.55 -18.76
C HIS A 226 -15.22 32.60 -19.85
N TYR A 227 -13.98 32.70 -20.32
CA TYR A 227 -13.54 33.81 -21.18
C TYR A 227 -12.96 33.37 -22.54
N HIS A 228 -12.49 32.12 -22.67
CA HIS A 228 -12.06 31.55 -23.95
C HIS A 228 -13.13 30.64 -24.54
N ASN A 229 -14.36 31.14 -24.64
CA ASN A 229 -15.46 30.41 -25.26
C ASN A 229 -15.15 30.18 -26.74
N ASP A 230 -15.08 28.91 -27.14
CA ASP A 230 -14.91 28.49 -28.52
C ASP A 230 -16.28 28.00 -28.98
N ASP A 231 -16.92 28.66 -29.96
CA ASP A 231 -18.27 28.33 -30.47
C ASP A 231 -18.41 26.88 -31.01
N TYR A 232 -17.34 26.10 -30.94
CA TYR A 232 -17.20 24.73 -31.43
C TYR A 232 -16.98 23.68 -30.34
N TRP A 233 -17.15 23.98 -29.04
CA TRP A 233 -17.11 22.94 -28.00
C TRP A 233 -18.21 21.90 -28.22
N SER A 234 -17.85 20.63 -28.14
CA SER A 234 -18.84 19.57 -28.06
C SER A 234 -19.52 19.56 -26.68
N PRO A 235 -20.74 18.99 -26.56
CA PRO A 235 -21.45 18.91 -25.29
C PRO A 235 -20.67 18.20 -24.17
N ASP A 236 -19.81 17.23 -24.53
CA ASP A 236 -18.95 16.53 -23.58
C ASP A 236 -17.78 17.42 -23.12
N GLU A 237 -17.17 18.20 -24.01
CA GLU A 237 -16.09 19.14 -23.67
C GLU A 237 -16.58 20.27 -22.79
N GLU A 238 -17.71 20.88 -23.14
CA GLU A 238 -18.31 21.94 -22.33
C GLU A 238 -18.60 21.42 -20.91
N ARG A 239 -19.09 20.18 -20.79
CA ARG A 239 -19.32 19.54 -19.50
C ARG A 239 -18.02 19.36 -18.71
N ASP A 240 -16.95 18.88 -19.35
CA ASP A 240 -15.64 18.68 -18.73
C ASP A 240 -15.06 20.03 -18.25
N TYR A 241 -15.00 21.03 -19.13
CA TYR A 241 -14.46 22.36 -18.78
C TYR A 241 -15.28 23.03 -17.69
N ARG A 242 -16.61 22.87 -17.71
CA ARG A 242 -17.48 23.34 -16.63
C ARG A 242 -17.15 22.67 -15.29
N MET A 243 -16.86 21.35 -15.30
CA MET A 243 -16.46 20.63 -14.09
C MET A 243 -15.08 21.08 -13.58
N GLU A 244 -14.12 21.31 -14.47
CA GLU A 244 -12.78 21.84 -14.16
C GLU A 244 -12.85 23.27 -13.56
N ALA A 245 -13.60 24.17 -14.21
CA ALA A 245 -13.81 25.53 -13.73
C ALA A 245 -14.50 25.56 -12.36
N LYS A 246 -15.55 24.76 -12.18
CA LYS A 246 -16.23 24.63 -10.87
C LYS A 246 -15.33 24.07 -9.78
N SER A 247 -14.46 23.10 -10.11
CA SER A 247 -13.46 22.59 -9.17
C SER A 247 -12.44 23.67 -8.79
N SER A 248 -12.07 24.52 -9.74
CA SER A 248 -11.13 25.63 -9.54
C SER A 248 -11.72 26.70 -8.62
N GLU A 249 -12.95 27.13 -8.89
CA GLU A 249 -13.70 28.06 -8.05
C GLU A 249 -13.83 27.53 -6.60
N SER A 250 -14.19 26.25 -6.45
CA SER A 250 -14.28 25.61 -5.13
C SER A 250 -12.92 25.59 -4.42
N THR A 251 -11.82 25.37 -5.15
CA THR A 251 -10.47 25.32 -4.59
C THR A 251 -10.03 26.70 -4.10
N PHE A 252 -10.27 27.74 -4.90
CA PHE A 252 -9.97 29.11 -4.50
C PHE A 252 -10.84 29.56 -3.32
N SER A 253 -12.13 29.19 -3.32
CA SER A 253 -13.05 29.47 -2.21
C SER A 253 -12.64 28.79 -0.91
N ASP A 254 -12.05 27.59 -0.99
CA ASP A 254 -11.52 26.89 0.18
C ASP A 254 -10.21 27.50 0.69
N LEU A 255 -9.26 27.82 -0.19
CA LEU A 255 -7.95 28.36 0.18
C LEU A 255 -8.00 29.82 0.64
N PHE A 256 -8.80 30.65 -0.03
CA PHE A 256 -8.78 32.10 0.15
C PHE A 256 -10.03 32.63 0.86
N ARG A 257 -10.76 31.75 1.56
CA ARG A 257 -11.92 32.13 2.38
C ARG A 257 -11.57 33.26 3.33
N GLY A 258 -12.45 34.26 3.42
CA GLY A 258 -12.25 35.46 4.24
C GLY A 258 -11.46 36.58 3.55
N ARG A 259 -10.98 36.38 2.31
CA ARG A 259 -10.44 37.47 1.47
C ARG A 259 -11.59 38.11 0.67
N PRO A 260 -11.67 39.46 0.57
CA PRO A 260 -12.76 40.14 -0.14
C PRO A 260 -12.94 39.71 -1.60
N GLN A 261 -11.85 39.31 -2.27
CA GLN A 261 -11.86 38.84 -3.65
C GLN A 261 -12.52 37.46 -3.83
N PHE A 262 -12.75 36.72 -2.73
CA PHE A 262 -13.29 35.35 -2.72
C PHE A 262 -14.53 35.23 -1.82
N ASP A 263 -15.17 36.36 -1.50
CA ASP A 263 -16.40 36.40 -0.69
C ASP A 263 -17.64 36.21 -1.59
N GLY A 264 -17.82 34.98 -2.04
CA GLY A 264 -18.93 34.60 -2.94
C GLY A 264 -18.56 34.61 -4.42
N SER A 265 -19.42 33.97 -5.22
CA SER A 265 -19.16 33.68 -6.64
C SER A 265 -19.00 34.95 -7.49
N GLU A 266 -19.78 36.00 -7.21
CA GLU A 266 -19.72 37.29 -7.95
C GLU A 266 -18.38 38.02 -7.72
N ALA A 267 -17.83 37.98 -6.50
CA ALA A 267 -16.53 38.58 -6.21
C ALA A 267 -15.40 37.86 -6.96
N ILE A 268 -15.48 36.52 -7.00
CA ILE A 268 -14.54 35.68 -7.76
C ILE A 268 -14.62 36.01 -9.25
N GLU A 269 -15.82 36.05 -9.83
CA GLU A 269 -16.01 36.36 -11.24
C GLU A 269 -15.44 37.74 -11.60
N ASN A 270 -15.70 38.76 -10.80
CA ASN A 270 -15.17 40.11 -11.01
C ASN A 270 -13.63 40.14 -10.93
N PHE A 271 -13.04 39.44 -9.95
CA PHE A 271 -11.60 39.34 -9.82
C PHE A 271 -10.98 38.62 -11.04
N MET A 272 -11.54 37.47 -11.42
CA MET A 272 -11.04 36.66 -12.55
C MET A 272 -11.18 37.38 -13.89
N LYS A 273 -12.26 38.14 -14.08
CA LYS A 273 -12.44 39.00 -15.26
C LYS A 273 -11.36 40.08 -15.36
N ALA A 274 -11.03 40.74 -14.25
CA ALA A 274 -9.96 41.73 -14.21
C ALA A 274 -8.57 41.11 -14.48
N VAL A 275 -8.34 39.86 -14.04
CA VAL A 275 -7.11 39.11 -14.37
C VAL A 275 -7.02 38.85 -15.87
N PHE A 276 -8.13 38.44 -16.50
CA PHE A 276 -8.20 38.20 -17.93
C PHE A 276 -8.03 39.48 -18.77
N ASP A 277 -8.81 40.52 -18.49
CA ASP A 277 -8.82 41.78 -19.27
C ASP A 277 -7.46 42.49 -19.26
N ASN A 278 -6.68 42.34 -18.18
CA ASN A 278 -5.38 42.99 -18.00
C ASN A 278 -4.17 42.06 -18.27
N ASP A 279 -4.39 40.82 -18.72
CA ASP A 279 -3.34 39.81 -18.95
C ASP A 279 -2.41 39.60 -17.73
N ASN A 280 -3.00 39.58 -16.53
CA ASN A 280 -2.27 39.57 -15.25
C ASN A 280 -2.12 38.17 -14.64
N MET A 281 -2.21 37.11 -15.44
CA MET A 281 -2.20 35.73 -14.93
C MET A 281 -0.94 35.41 -14.12
N VAL A 282 0.25 35.76 -14.63
CA VAL A 282 1.53 35.48 -13.95
C VAL A 282 1.61 36.20 -12.60
N ALA A 283 1.25 37.48 -12.55
CA ALA A 283 1.26 38.27 -11.31
C ALA A 283 0.25 37.73 -10.28
N THR A 284 -0.90 37.26 -10.75
CA THR A 284 -1.96 36.67 -9.91
C THR A 284 -1.50 35.36 -9.29
N VAL A 285 -0.85 34.48 -10.07
CA VAL A 285 -0.27 33.24 -9.54
C VAL A 285 0.76 33.55 -8.45
N SER A 286 1.67 34.51 -8.68
CA SER A 286 2.65 34.92 -7.65
C SER A 286 1.98 35.51 -6.39
N GLN A 287 0.85 36.20 -6.55
CA GLN A 287 0.06 36.67 -5.41
C GLN A 287 -0.57 35.50 -4.63
N PHE A 288 -1.15 34.52 -5.33
CA PHE A 288 -1.73 33.32 -4.72
C PHE A 288 -0.67 32.49 -4.00
N GLU A 289 0.52 32.33 -4.59
CA GLU A 289 1.65 31.65 -3.95
C GLU A 289 2.01 32.30 -2.62
N LYS A 290 2.13 33.63 -2.61
CA LYS A 290 2.41 34.39 -1.38
C LYS A 290 1.32 34.18 -0.32
N TRP A 291 0.04 34.18 -0.71
CA TRP A 291 -1.06 33.92 0.23
C TRP A 291 -1.04 32.48 0.76
N CYS A 292 -0.69 31.50 -0.08
CA CYS A 292 -0.51 30.12 0.38
C CYS A 292 0.68 29.99 1.35
N ASP A 293 1.75 30.74 1.16
CA ASP A 293 2.88 30.77 2.08
C ASP A 293 2.52 31.41 3.43
N GLU A 294 1.74 32.50 3.42
CA GLU A 294 1.15 33.09 4.64
C GLU A 294 0.30 32.04 5.38
N LEU A 295 -0.62 31.37 4.68
CA LEU A 295 -1.49 30.34 5.26
C LEU A 295 -0.70 29.13 5.81
N ALA A 296 0.30 28.66 5.06
CA ALA A 296 1.15 27.57 5.53
C ALA A 296 1.94 27.98 6.77
N THR A 297 2.41 29.24 6.84
CA THR A 297 3.20 29.77 7.96
C THR A 297 2.35 30.06 9.21
N ASP A 298 1.15 30.60 9.05
CA ASP A 298 0.20 30.83 10.15
C ASP A 298 -0.22 29.51 10.79
N HIS A 299 -0.25 28.44 10.00
CA HIS A 299 -0.42 27.07 10.48
C HIS A 299 0.93 26.38 10.82
N ALA A 300 2.08 26.99 10.57
CA ALA A 300 3.44 26.48 10.83
C ALA A 300 3.92 26.63 12.29
N LEU A 301 3.02 26.93 13.23
CA LEU A 301 3.14 26.28 14.54
C LEU A 301 3.11 24.73 14.40
N CYS A 302 2.70 24.19 13.25
CA CYS A 302 2.94 22.84 12.75
C CYS A 302 4.10 22.75 11.72
N ALA A 303 5.22 23.45 11.94
CA ALA A 303 6.46 23.16 11.22
C ALA A 303 6.84 21.67 11.43
N GLU A 304 7.67 21.09 10.56
CA GLU A 304 8.02 19.66 10.45
C GLU A 304 8.42 18.90 11.74
N THR A 305 8.47 19.57 12.89
CA THR A 305 8.82 19.10 14.23
C THR A 305 7.65 18.98 15.23
N GLU A 306 6.51 19.67 15.07
CA GLU A 306 5.38 19.57 16.02
C GLU A 306 4.30 18.58 15.57
N LEU A 307 3.94 17.66 16.47
CA LEU A 307 2.93 16.63 16.25
C LEU A 307 1.55 17.11 16.70
N ILE A 308 0.54 16.96 15.85
CA ILE A 308 -0.86 17.16 16.25
C ILE A 308 -1.32 15.92 17.00
N GLU A 309 -1.34 15.97 18.33
CA GLU A 309 -1.66 14.80 19.17
C GLU A 309 -3.08 14.80 19.74
N ALA A 310 -3.75 13.64 19.67
CA ALA A 310 -5.08 13.41 20.22
C ALA A 310 -5.21 12.09 21.00
N GLY A 311 -6.12 12.06 21.96
CA GLY A 311 -6.41 10.86 22.76
C GLY A 311 -7.31 9.85 22.04
N SER A 312 -8.23 10.33 21.19
CA SER A 312 -9.12 9.51 20.38
C SER A 312 -8.97 9.81 18.88
N ALA A 313 -9.33 8.84 18.05
CA ALA A 313 -9.32 8.97 16.59
C ALA A 313 -10.29 10.07 16.12
N PHE A 314 -11.44 10.18 16.80
CA PHE A 314 -12.44 11.21 16.54
C PHE A 314 -11.87 12.62 16.75
N GLN A 315 -11.20 12.86 17.88
CA GLN A 315 -10.53 14.14 18.15
C GLN A 315 -9.47 14.46 17.10
N LEU A 316 -8.63 13.48 16.72
CA LEU A 316 -7.62 13.69 15.68
C LEU A 316 -8.28 14.06 14.34
N SER A 317 -9.32 13.33 13.94
CA SER A 317 -10.03 13.57 12.68
C SER A 317 -10.62 14.99 12.63
N ARG A 318 -11.16 15.48 13.74
CA ARG A 318 -11.63 16.87 13.85
C ARG A 318 -10.50 17.88 13.65
N MET A 319 -9.37 17.69 14.33
CA MET A 319 -8.20 18.56 14.18
C MET A 319 -7.62 18.53 12.76
N LEU A 320 -7.70 17.39 12.08
CA LEU A 320 -7.20 17.21 10.72
C LEU A 320 -8.18 17.63 9.62
N SER A 321 -9.44 17.90 9.95
CA SER A 321 -10.47 18.23 8.97
C SER A 321 -10.08 19.35 7.98
N PRO A 322 -9.42 20.46 8.38
CA PRO A 322 -9.00 21.52 7.44
C PRO A 322 -7.98 21.07 6.40
N PHE A 323 -7.23 20.00 6.70
CA PHE A 323 -6.14 19.47 5.88
C PHE A 323 -6.54 18.30 5.00
N LEU A 324 -7.69 17.66 5.27
CA LEU A 324 -8.09 16.42 4.59
C LEU A 324 -9.29 16.59 3.63
N SER A 325 -10.08 17.66 3.76
CA SER A 325 -11.27 17.87 2.92
C SER A 325 -11.76 19.31 2.96
N SER A 326 -12.54 19.70 1.95
CA SER A 326 -13.37 20.91 2.00
C SER A 326 -14.31 20.80 3.19
N SER A 327 -14.28 21.76 4.10
CA SER A 327 -15.21 21.77 5.22
C SER A 327 -16.10 23.00 5.18
N ALA A 328 -17.39 22.76 4.98
CA ALA A 328 -18.44 23.75 5.17
C ALA A 328 -18.68 24.05 6.66
N SER A 329 -18.18 23.21 7.59
CA SER A 329 -18.57 23.22 9.00
C SER A 329 -17.65 24.00 9.96
N TRP A 330 -16.53 24.58 9.48
CA TRP A 330 -15.66 25.41 10.32
C TRP A 330 -15.81 26.88 9.92
N ASN A 331 -16.35 27.67 10.85
CA ASN A 331 -16.40 29.14 10.89
C ASN A 331 -15.31 29.82 10.04
N ASP A 332 -15.66 30.73 9.12
CA ASP A 332 -14.89 31.78 8.43
C ASP A 332 -13.40 31.54 8.03
N LYS A 333 -12.88 30.32 8.18
CA LYS A 333 -11.45 30.01 8.06
C LYS A 333 -11.16 29.22 6.77
N PRO A 334 -10.00 29.46 6.15
CA PRO A 334 -9.50 28.68 5.03
C PRO A 334 -9.40 27.18 5.33
N SER A 335 -9.69 26.36 4.32
CA SER A 335 -9.36 24.93 4.30
C SER A 335 -8.09 24.72 3.47
N LEU A 336 -7.06 24.14 4.09
CA LEU A 336 -5.73 24.02 3.49
C LEU A 336 -5.50 22.74 2.69
N TRP A 337 -6.46 21.82 2.68
CA TRP A 337 -6.37 20.55 1.95
C TRP A 337 -5.84 20.66 0.50
N PRO A 338 -6.09 21.73 -0.29
CA PRO A 338 -5.60 21.79 -1.67
C PRO A 338 -4.08 21.91 -1.79
N ILE A 339 -3.41 22.48 -0.77
CA ILE A 339 -1.95 22.67 -0.75
C ILE A 339 -1.22 21.63 0.10
N VAL A 340 -1.94 20.67 0.68
CA VAL A 340 -1.33 19.57 1.46
C VAL A 340 -0.85 18.48 0.50
N HIS A 341 0.44 18.14 0.59
CA HIS A 341 1.02 17.02 -0.14
C HIS A 341 0.61 15.69 0.48
N LYS A 342 0.77 15.57 1.80
CA LYS A 342 0.59 14.32 2.54
C LYS A 342 0.29 14.56 4.02
N VAL A 343 -0.49 13.67 4.62
CA VAL A 343 -0.68 13.59 6.07
C VAL A 343 -0.21 12.22 6.56
N SER A 344 0.72 12.18 7.52
CA SER A 344 1.17 10.95 8.15
C SER A 344 0.57 10.85 9.57
N ILE A 345 -0.16 9.78 9.86
CA ILE A 345 -0.83 9.50 11.12
C ILE A 345 -0.09 8.38 11.86
N GLY A 346 0.45 8.70 13.03
CA GLY A 346 1.08 7.76 13.95
C GLY A 346 0.06 7.18 14.93
N VAL A 347 -0.05 5.85 14.98
CA VAL A 347 -1.03 5.14 15.81
C VAL A 347 -0.34 4.16 16.76
N LYS A 348 -0.56 4.33 18.07
CA LYS A 348 -0.08 3.38 19.08
C LYS A 348 -0.99 2.15 19.17
N GLY A 349 -0.41 0.96 19.06
CA GLY A 349 -1.10 -0.31 19.30
C GLY A 349 -1.13 -1.28 18.11
N PRO A 350 -1.62 -0.88 16.91
CA PRO A 350 -1.84 -1.81 15.81
C PRO A 350 -0.59 -2.60 15.43
N ARG A 351 -0.67 -3.92 15.50
CA ARG A 351 0.48 -4.80 15.23
C ARG A 351 0.99 -4.72 13.79
N LEU A 352 0.11 -4.42 12.84
CA LEU A 352 0.47 -4.25 11.43
C LEU A 352 1.38 -3.03 11.23
N LEU A 353 1.09 -1.92 11.90
CA LEU A 353 1.81 -0.66 11.72
C LEU A 353 3.23 -0.67 12.30
N GLN A 354 3.57 -1.67 13.11
CA GLN A 354 4.92 -1.83 13.64
C GLN A 354 5.96 -2.00 12.53
N ASN A 355 5.58 -2.68 11.43
CA ASN A 355 6.49 -3.02 10.34
C ASN A 355 5.87 -2.76 8.95
N ALA A 356 4.79 -1.99 8.83
CA ALA A 356 4.21 -1.62 7.54
C ALA A 356 3.54 -0.24 7.61
N ILE A 357 3.48 0.45 6.47
CA ILE A 357 2.70 1.69 6.30
C ILE A 357 1.49 1.37 5.42
N ILE A 358 0.31 1.82 5.83
CA ILE A 358 -0.90 1.78 5.00
C ILE A 358 -1.12 3.17 4.43
N ALA A 359 -1.16 3.34 3.11
CA ALA A 359 -1.39 4.61 2.46
C ALA A 359 -2.77 4.64 1.80
N ASP A 360 -3.64 5.56 2.21
CA ASP A 360 -4.89 5.88 1.51
C ASP A 360 -4.61 6.91 0.43
N LEU A 361 -4.88 6.56 -0.82
CA LEU A 361 -4.67 7.47 -1.95
C LEU A 361 -5.98 8.14 -2.36
N PRO A 362 -5.93 9.42 -2.78
CA PRO A 362 -7.06 10.05 -3.45
C PRO A 362 -7.41 9.26 -4.73
N GLY A 363 -8.68 9.33 -5.16
CA GLY A 363 -9.10 8.67 -6.40
C GLY A 363 -8.29 9.16 -7.59
N VAL A 364 -7.82 8.25 -8.45
CA VAL A 364 -7.02 8.59 -9.66
C VAL A 364 -7.82 9.30 -10.76
N SER A 365 -9.14 9.41 -10.58
CA SER A 365 -10.09 10.11 -11.46
C SER A 365 -10.40 11.53 -10.97
N ASP A 366 -9.56 12.10 -10.10
CA ASP A 366 -9.70 13.48 -9.64
C ASP A 366 -9.63 14.47 -10.82
N VAL A 367 -10.51 15.48 -10.80
CA VAL A 367 -10.56 16.54 -11.83
C VAL A 367 -9.30 17.42 -11.72
N ASN A 368 -8.68 17.50 -10.54
CA ASN A 368 -7.42 18.22 -10.34
C ASN A 368 -6.22 17.39 -10.83
N LYS A 369 -5.55 17.84 -11.90
CA LYS A 369 -4.45 17.10 -12.54
C LYS A 369 -3.18 17.04 -11.69
N VAL A 370 -2.83 18.11 -10.96
CA VAL A 370 -1.68 18.10 -10.02
C VAL A 370 -1.89 17.10 -8.88
N ARG A 371 -3.12 16.94 -8.38
CA ARG A 371 -3.42 15.95 -7.34
C ARG A 371 -3.50 14.54 -7.90
N ALA A 372 -4.07 14.36 -9.09
CA ALA A 372 -4.05 13.09 -9.79
C ALA A 372 -2.61 12.64 -10.10
N SER A 373 -1.73 13.57 -10.51
CA SER A 373 -0.31 13.27 -10.77
C SER A 373 0.43 12.90 -9.48
N THR A 374 0.23 13.67 -8.40
CA THR A 374 0.84 13.38 -7.08
C THR A 374 0.44 11.99 -6.57
N GLY A 375 -0.85 11.65 -6.63
CA GLY A 375 -1.34 10.32 -6.26
C GLY A 375 -0.78 9.19 -7.13
N LYS A 376 -0.64 9.42 -8.44
CA LYS A 376 -0.01 8.47 -9.38
C LYS A 376 1.48 8.28 -9.08
N SER A 377 2.23 9.35 -8.83
CA SER A 377 3.67 9.28 -8.53
C SER A 377 3.91 8.56 -7.21
N TYR A 378 3.09 8.83 -6.19
CA TYR A 378 3.15 8.10 -4.91
C TYR A 378 2.86 6.60 -5.12
N LEU A 379 1.82 6.27 -5.91
CA LEU A 379 1.50 4.89 -6.26
C LEU A 379 2.71 4.20 -6.93
N VAL A 380 3.38 4.83 -7.90
CA VAL A 380 4.56 4.26 -8.56
C VAL A 380 5.70 3.94 -7.57
N SER A 381 5.86 4.75 -6.53
CA SER A 381 6.88 4.56 -5.49
C SER A 381 6.52 3.54 -4.40
N SER A 382 5.22 3.26 -4.21
CA SER A 382 4.69 2.36 -3.16
C SER A 382 5.14 0.91 -3.35
N ASP A 383 5.28 0.09 -2.31
CA ASP A 383 5.83 -1.27 -2.47
C ASP A 383 4.75 -2.28 -2.89
N TYR A 384 3.57 -2.18 -2.29
CA TYR A 384 2.42 -3.06 -2.52
C TYR A 384 1.17 -2.25 -2.90
N LEU A 385 0.27 -2.89 -3.64
CA LEU A 385 -1.00 -2.29 -4.05
C LEU A 385 -2.17 -3.17 -3.62
N TRP A 386 -3.12 -2.58 -2.92
CA TRP A 386 -4.44 -3.15 -2.65
C TRP A 386 -5.49 -2.40 -3.46
N CYS A 387 -6.23 -3.10 -4.31
CA CYS A 387 -7.25 -2.45 -5.14
C CYS A 387 -8.50 -3.31 -5.35
N ARG A 388 -9.54 -2.75 -5.98
CA ARG A 388 -10.77 -3.49 -6.31
C ARG A 388 -10.71 -4.21 -7.65
N THR A 389 -10.20 -3.57 -8.71
CA THR A 389 -10.31 -4.10 -10.09
C THR A 389 -9.23 -3.58 -11.06
N HIS A 390 -8.28 -2.74 -10.62
CA HIS A 390 -7.42 -1.98 -11.53
C HIS A 390 -6.27 -2.78 -12.15
N ARG A 391 -5.86 -2.34 -13.35
CA ARG A 391 -4.69 -2.84 -14.08
C ARG A 391 -3.43 -2.18 -13.52
N ALA A 392 -2.55 -2.94 -12.87
CA ALA A 392 -1.30 -2.42 -12.34
C ALA A 392 -0.15 -3.43 -12.50
N ASN A 393 0.34 -3.62 -13.74
CA ASN A 393 1.42 -4.56 -14.08
C ASN A 393 2.69 -4.37 -13.23
N ARG A 394 2.96 -3.13 -12.79
CA ARG A 394 4.09 -2.79 -11.91
C ARG A 394 4.10 -3.57 -10.59
N PHE A 395 2.94 -4.00 -10.11
CA PHE A 395 2.79 -4.72 -8.83
C PHE A 395 2.60 -6.23 -9.02
N GLU A 396 3.08 -6.80 -10.13
CA GLU A 396 3.09 -8.26 -10.28
C GLU A 396 3.83 -8.91 -9.09
N GLY A 397 3.16 -9.86 -8.42
CA GLY A 397 3.63 -10.48 -7.17
C GLY A 397 3.47 -9.63 -5.90
N ARG A 398 3.04 -8.36 -6.00
CA ARG A 398 2.83 -7.41 -4.88
C ARG A 398 1.44 -6.75 -4.91
N LEU A 399 0.47 -7.41 -5.55
CA LEU A 399 -0.91 -6.95 -5.73
C LEU A 399 -1.86 -7.83 -4.91
N ALA A 400 -2.79 -7.21 -4.18
CA ALA A 400 -3.95 -7.90 -3.64
C ALA A 400 -5.25 -7.21 -4.08
N ILE A 401 -6.26 -8.01 -4.40
CA ILE A 401 -7.60 -7.54 -4.70
C ILE A 401 -8.44 -7.64 -3.43
N VAL A 402 -8.91 -6.49 -2.93
CA VAL A 402 -9.76 -6.43 -1.73
C VAL A 402 -11.18 -6.06 -2.13
N CYS A 403 -12.07 -7.04 -2.06
CA CYS A 403 -13.49 -6.90 -2.36
C CYS A 403 -14.26 -6.55 -1.09
N THR A 404 -14.67 -5.30 -0.94
CA THR A 404 -15.53 -4.86 0.16
C THR A 404 -17.02 -4.96 -0.21
N LYS A 405 -17.91 -4.85 0.79
CA LYS A 405 -19.38 -4.90 0.64
C LYS A 405 -19.91 -6.28 0.23
N THR A 406 -19.17 -7.33 0.54
CA THR A 406 -19.59 -8.70 0.24
C THR A 406 -20.77 -9.16 1.10
N ASP A 407 -21.03 -8.44 2.18
CA ASP A 407 -22.13 -8.57 3.12
C ASP A 407 -23.41 -7.82 2.73
N ASP A 408 -23.44 -7.15 1.57
CA ASP A 408 -24.61 -6.40 1.14
C ASP A 408 -25.87 -7.28 1.17
N PRO A 409 -26.94 -6.82 1.85
CA PRO A 409 -28.10 -7.64 2.14
C PRO A 409 -28.81 -8.05 0.86
N MET A 410 -29.11 -9.34 0.73
CA MET A 410 -29.82 -9.88 -0.42
C MET A 410 -30.96 -10.76 0.03
N ALA A 411 -32.11 -10.63 -0.64
CA ALA A 411 -33.24 -11.49 -0.38
C ALA A 411 -32.90 -12.94 -0.73
N THR A 412 -33.33 -13.90 0.10
CA THR A 412 -33.09 -15.34 -0.12
C THR A 412 -33.58 -15.82 -1.48
N GLN A 413 -34.67 -15.25 -2.00
CA GLN A 413 -35.21 -15.60 -3.32
C GLN A 413 -34.25 -15.15 -4.45
N SER A 414 -33.80 -13.90 -4.42
CA SER A 414 -32.79 -13.37 -5.35
C SER A 414 -31.49 -14.17 -5.27
N PHE A 415 -31.03 -14.48 -4.06
CA PHE A 415 -29.87 -15.36 -3.84
C PHE A 415 -30.05 -16.74 -4.48
N SER A 416 -31.21 -17.37 -4.28
CA SER A 416 -31.45 -18.71 -4.82
C SER A 416 -31.53 -18.72 -6.35
N HIS A 417 -31.94 -17.62 -6.95
CA HIS A 417 -31.99 -17.47 -8.41
C HIS A 417 -30.59 -17.28 -9.02
N GLU A 418 -29.76 -16.47 -8.38
CA GLU A 418 -28.39 -16.17 -8.82
C GLU A 418 -27.42 -17.33 -8.52
N TYR A 419 -27.55 -17.97 -7.35
CA TYR A 419 -26.69 -19.06 -6.88
C TYR A 419 -27.46 -20.39 -6.82
N GLN A 420 -27.77 -20.93 -8.00
CA GLN A 420 -28.62 -22.12 -8.16
C GLN A 420 -28.08 -23.34 -7.38
N ASP A 421 -26.75 -23.53 -7.35
CA ASP A 421 -26.10 -24.64 -6.65
C ASP A 421 -26.31 -24.60 -5.12
N ALA A 422 -26.46 -23.40 -4.55
CA ALA A 422 -26.69 -23.19 -3.12
C ALA A 422 -28.17 -22.97 -2.76
N ALA A 423 -29.07 -22.90 -3.75
CA ALA A 423 -30.49 -22.56 -3.56
C ALA A 423 -31.19 -23.50 -2.56
N ARG A 424 -30.98 -24.82 -2.68
CA ARG A 424 -31.61 -25.81 -1.80
C ARG A 424 -31.22 -25.61 -0.33
N GLN A 425 -29.94 -25.33 -0.07
CA GLN A 425 -29.43 -25.08 1.27
C GLN A 425 -29.96 -23.75 1.83
N SER A 426 -29.94 -22.69 1.02
CA SER A 426 -30.45 -21.36 1.37
C SER A 426 -31.93 -21.40 1.78
N LEU A 427 -32.79 -22.04 0.97
CA LEU A 427 -34.21 -22.20 1.26
C LEU A 427 -34.47 -23.05 2.52
N ARG A 428 -33.65 -24.07 2.79
CA ARG A 428 -33.76 -24.89 4.00
C ARG A 428 -33.46 -24.06 5.25
N LEU A 429 -32.38 -23.29 5.25
CA LEU A 429 -32.01 -22.41 6.36
C LEU A 429 -33.07 -21.33 6.58
N GLU A 430 -33.60 -20.75 5.52
CA GLU A 430 -34.68 -19.74 5.60
C GLU A 430 -35.93 -20.29 6.30
N LYS A 431 -36.34 -21.52 5.97
CA LYS A 431 -37.46 -22.18 6.67
C LYS A 431 -37.19 -22.38 8.16
N GLN A 432 -35.96 -22.75 8.53
CA GLN A 432 -35.55 -22.91 9.92
C GLN A 432 -35.54 -21.58 10.68
N VAL A 433 -35.02 -20.51 10.06
CA VAL A 433 -35.00 -19.15 10.62
C VAL A 433 -36.43 -18.65 10.86
N LYS A 434 -37.34 -18.81 9.88
CA LYS A 434 -38.76 -18.43 10.04
C LYS A 434 -39.43 -19.17 11.19
N LYS A 435 -39.19 -20.49 11.31
CA LYS A 435 -39.71 -21.30 12.42
C LYS A 435 -39.18 -20.83 13.77
N ALA A 436 -37.88 -20.57 13.88
CA ALA A 436 -37.26 -20.09 15.12
C ALA A 436 -37.74 -18.67 15.50
N LYS A 437 -37.95 -17.79 14.51
CA LYS A 437 -38.51 -16.45 14.72
C LYS A 437 -39.90 -16.50 15.32
N LEU A 438 -40.75 -17.41 14.81
CA LEU A 438 -42.10 -17.62 15.34
C LEU A 438 -42.04 -18.09 16.79
N GLN A 439 -41.21 -19.09 17.09
CA GLN A 439 -41.01 -19.60 18.46
C GLN A 439 -40.52 -18.52 19.42
N TYR A 440 -39.58 -17.67 18.99
CA TYR A 440 -39.10 -16.53 19.79
C TYR A 440 -40.22 -15.51 20.05
N SER A 441 -41.01 -15.16 19.03
CA SER A 441 -42.16 -14.26 19.17
C SER A 441 -43.19 -14.83 20.14
N ASP A 442 -43.51 -16.12 20.04
CA ASP A 442 -44.45 -16.82 20.91
C ASP A 442 -43.96 -16.84 22.37
N ALA A 443 -42.66 -17.11 22.58
CA ALA A 443 -42.04 -17.06 23.91
C ALA A 443 -42.12 -15.64 24.52
N LYS A 444 -41.85 -14.61 23.71
CA LYS A 444 -41.93 -13.20 24.15
C LYS A 444 -43.37 -12.80 24.51
N ALA A 445 -44.35 -13.23 23.71
CA ALA A 445 -45.77 -13.03 24.00
C ALA A 445 -46.18 -13.77 25.28
N ALA A 446 -45.71 -15.00 25.48
CA ALA A 446 -46.00 -15.78 26.68
C ALA A 446 -45.39 -15.16 27.95
N LEU A 447 -44.20 -14.54 27.87
CA LEU A 447 -43.60 -13.82 28.99
C LEU A 447 -44.41 -12.58 29.40
N ARG A 448 -44.92 -11.82 28.42
CA ARG A 448 -45.76 -10.63 28.66
C ARG A 448 -47.05 -10.94 29.42
N ARG A 449 -47.56 -12.17 29.32
CA ARG A 449 -48.81 -12.61 29.96
C ARG A 449 -48.62 -13.14 31.41
N VAL A 450 -47.42 -13.10 31.98
CA VAL A 450 -47.16 -13.63 33.33
C VAL A 450 -47.22 -12.55 34.41
N VAL A 451 -47.95 -12.84 35.48
CA VAL A 451 -48.09 -11.97 36.66
C VAL A 451 -47.21 -12.44 37.83
N THR A 452 -46.92 -13.74 37.97
CA THR A 452 -46.15 -14.29 39.10
C THR A 452 -44.63 -14.25 38.90
N PRO A 453 -43.83 -13.87 39.93
CA PRO A 453 -42.36 -13.73 39.81
C PRO A 453 -41.60 -15.01 39.45
N ALA A 454 -42.00 -16.17 40.00
CA ALA A 454 -41.34 -17.45 39.73
C ALA A 454 -41.50 -17.90 38.28
N ASN A 455 -42.73 -17.80 37.74
CA ASN A 455 -43.03 -18.10 36.34
C ASN A 455 -42.38 -17.09 35.38
N ARG A 456 -42.14 -15.85 35.82
CA ARG A 456 -41.47 -14.81 35.01
C ARG A 456 -40.00 -15.17 34.77
N ARG A 457 -39.29 -15.71 35.77
CA ARG A 457 -37.88 -16.16 35.61
C ARG A 457 -37.77 -17.35 34.65
N GLU A 458 -38.63 -18.35 34.81
CA GLU A 458 -38.63 -19.54 33.94
C GLU A 458 -38.97 -19.18 32.49
N ARG A 459 -40.02 -18.38 32.27
CA ARG A 459 -40.37 -17.92 30.92
C ARG A 459 -39.32 -16.96 30.34
N GLY A 460 -38.64 -16.18 31.18
CA GLY A 460 -37.48 -15.38 30.78
C GLY A 460 -36.37 -16.25 30.18
N ARG A 461 -35.98 -17.32 30.87
CA ARG A 461 -34.98 -18.29 30.34
C ARG A 461 -35.42 -18.89 29.01
N ARG A 462 -36.71 -19.19 28.83
CA ARG A 462 -37.23 -19.71 27.56
C ARG A 462 -37.14 -18.67 26.44
N VAL A 463 -37.42 -17.40 26.72
CA VAL A 463 -37.21 -16.30 25.76
C VAL A 463 -35.73 -16.21 25.38
N ASP A 464 -34.82 -16.26 26.34
CA ASP A 464 -33.38 -16.19 26.08
C ASP A 464 -32.90 -17.38 25.24
N GLN A 465 -33.37 -18.60 25.53
CA GLN A 465 -33.08 -19.79 24.75
C GLN A 465 -33.61 -19.69 23.31
N SER A 466 -34.88 -19.27 23.13
CA SER A 466 -35.47 -19.10 21.80
C SER A 466 -34.79 -17.97 21.02
N ARG A 467 -34.39 -16.88 21.69
CA ARG A 467 -33.62 -15.78 21.11
C ARG A 467 -32.25 -16.27 20.64
N ALA A 468 -31.54 -17.04 21.46
CA ALA A 468 -30.23 -17.61 21.12
C ALA A 468 -30.31 -18.57 19.92
N ILE A 469 -31.33 -19.43 19.84
CA ILE A 469 -31.55 -20.34 18.70
C ILE A 469 -31.86 -19.54 17.43
N PHE A 470 -32.74 -18.54 17.53
CA PHE A 470 -33.08 -17.68 16.41
C PHE A 470 -31.84 -16.96 15.85
N HIS A 471 -31.06 -16.32 16.72
CA HIS A 471 -29.81 -15.63 16.33
C HIS A 471 -28.76 -16.57 15.75
N LYS A 472 -28.58 -17.76 16.33
CA LYS A 472 -27.67 -18.78 15.78
C LYS A 472 -28.03 -19.17 14.34
N LEU A 473 -29.31 -19.40 14.07
CA LEU A 473 -29.77 -19.75 12.72
C LEU A 473 -29.71 -18.56 11.77
N LEU A 474 -30.00 -17.36 12.26
CA LEU A 474 -29.96 -16.12 11.50
C LEU A 474 -28.53 -15.80 11.03
N ASN A 475 -27.54 -15.92 11.93
CA ASN A 475 -26.11 -15.77 11.61
C ASN A 475 -25.65 -16.85 10.64
N LYS A 476 -25.99 -18.12 10.90
CA LYS A 476 -25.63 -19.24 10.00
C LYS A 476 -26.16 -19.06 8.58
N ARG A 477 -27.36 -18.49 8.43
CA ARG A 477 -27.92 -18.16 7.11
C ARG A 477 -27.08 -17.08 6.41
N LEU A 478 -26.74 -16.00 7.13
CA LEU A 478 -25.92 -14.92 6.58
C LEU A 478 -24.53 -15.42 6.19
N GLU A 479 -23.85 -16.15 7.08
CA GLU A 479 -22.52 -16.71 6.83
C GLU A 479 -22.51 -17.59 5.58
N MET A 480 -23.49 -18.49 5.42
CA MET A 480 -23.59 -19.33 4.22
C MET A 480 -23.78 -18.50 2.95
N MET A 481 -24.62 -17.46 2.98
CA MET A 481 -24.85 -16.61 1.81
C MET A 481 -23.59 -15.80 1.43
N VAL A 482 -22.90 -15.22 2.42
CA VAL A 482 -21.67 -14.46 2.21
C VAL A 482 -20.55 -15.38 1.70
N ASP A 483 -20.40 -16.57 2.28
CA ASP A 483 -19.41 -17.57 1.88
C ASP A 483 -19.56 -17.99 0.41
N VAL A 484 -20.78 -18.36 0.00
CA VAL A 484 -21.07 -18.74 -1.39
C VAL A 484 -20.80 -17.59 -2.36
N ARG A 485 -21.21 -16.36 -2.00
CA ARG A 485 -20.95 -15.17 -2.81
C ARG A 485 -19.45 -14.91 -2.95
N ASN A 486 -18.72 -14.96 -1.84
CA ASN A 486 -17.27 -14.73 -1.81
C ASN A 486 -16.53 -15.72 -2.69
N ARG A 487 -16.85 -17.02 -2.59
CA ARG A 487 -16.26 -18.05 -3.48
C ARG A 487 -16.51 -17.74 -4.95
N LYS A 488 -17.76 -17.44 -5.32
CA LYS A 488 -18.11 -17.13 -6.71
C LYS A 488 -17.38 -15.89 -7.24
N VAL A 489 -17.33 -14.81 -6.45
CA VAL A 489 -16.62 -13.58 -6.80
C VAL A 489 -15.13 -13.84 -6.97
N SER A 490 -14.51 -14.56 -6.04
CA SER A 490 -13.10 -14.93 -6.15
C SER A 490 -12.82 -15.79 -7.38
N ASP A 491 -13.63 -16.82 -7.65
CA ASP A 491 -13.50 -17.67 -8.84
C ASP A 491 -13.59 -16.87 -10.14
N LEU A 492 -14.56 -15.95 -10.22
CA LEU A 492 -14.72 -15.06 -11.37
C LEU A 492 -13.52 -14.13 -11.56
N LEU A 493 -13.00 -13.53 -10.48
CA LEU A 493 -11.84 -12.65 -10.56
C LEU A 493 -10.57 -13.39 -10.99
N TYR A 494 -10.34 -14.59 -10.46
CA TYR A 494 -9.21 -15.42 -10.90
C TYR A 494 -9.37 -15.87 -12.37
N ALA A 495 -10.59 -16.16 -12.82
CA ALA A 495 -10.85 -16.53 -14.21
C ALA A 495 -10.69 -15.35 -15.18
N GLU A 496 -11.28 -14.19 -14.86
CA GLU A 496 -11.25 -12.99 -15.71
C GLU A 496 -9.84 -12.38 -15.78
N LYS A 497 -9.06 -12.47 -14.70
CA LYS A 497 -7.71 -11.91 -14.58
C LYS A 497 -6.62 -12.98 -14.58
N ALA A 498 -6.85 -14.12 -15.23
CA ALA A 498 -5.92 -15.26 -15.23
C ALA A 498 -4.53 -14.91 -15.80
N ASP A 499 -4.43 -13.85 -16.61
CA ASP A 499 -3.18 -13.30 -17.12
C ASP A 499 -2.28 -12.68 -16.02
N ARG A 500 -2.88 -12.27 -14.89
CA ARG A 500 -2.22 -11.48 -13.84
C ARG A 500 -2.38 -12.06 -12.43
N LEU A 501 -3.48 -12.74 -12.18
CA LEU A 501 -3.77 -13.44 -10.93
C LEU A 501 -3.57 -14.93 -11.18
N LYS A 502 -2.44 -15.46 -10.73
CA LYS A 502 -2.23 -16.89 -10.65
C LYS A 502 -2.60 -17.35 -9.24
N ARG A 503 -3.36 -18.44 -9.13
CA ARG A 503 -3.49 -19.12 -7.83
C ARG A 503 -2.11 -19.67 -7.48
N MET A 504 -1.46 -19.03 -6.52
CA MET A 504 -0.20 -19.48 -5.93
C MET A 504 -0.49 -20.00 -4.51
N ASP A 505 0.56 -20.25 -3.72
CA ASP A 505 0.43 -20.66 -2.31
C ASP A 505 -0.29 -19.62 -1.43
N VAL A 506 -0.36 -18.36 -1.89
CA VAL A 506 -1.05 -17.26 -1.21
C VAL A 506 -2.22 -16.77 -2.06
N ASP A 507 -3.39 -16.63 -1.43
CA ASP A 507 -4.55 -15.99 -2.05
C ASP A 507 -4.26 -14.52 -2.37
N LEU A 508 -4.66 -14.06 -3.56
CA LEU A 508 -4.55 -12.65 -3.95
C LEU A 508 -5.90 -11.93 -3.93
N VAL A 509 -6.99 -12.64 -3.64
CA VAL A 509 -8.35 -12.08 -3.60
C VAL A 509 -8.95 -12.23 -2.20
N TYR A 510 -9.23 -11.11 -1.57
CA TYR A 510 -9.75 -11.01 -0.20
C TYR A 510 -11.12 -10.36 -0.20
N CYS A 511 -12.15 -11.15 0.12
CA CYS A 511 -13.50 -10.67 0.33
C CYS A 511 -13.69 -10.26 1.80
N VAL A 512 -14.11 -9.02 2.05
CA VAL A 512 -14.19 -8.46 3.41
C VAL A 512 -15.48 -7.69 3.70
N SER A 513 -15.93 -7.78 4.95
CA SER A 513 -17.01 -6.98 5.51
C SER A 513 -16.48 -6.05 6.62
N ASN A 514 -16.28 -4.79 6.25
CA ASN A 514 -15.88 -3.75 7.21
C ASN A 514 -17.01 -3.49 8.22
N LYS A 515 -18.28 -3.51 7.77
CA LYS A 515 -19.46 -3.24 8.59
C LYS A 515 -19.62 -4.26 9.72
N HIS A 516 -19.61 -5.55 9.40
CA HIS A 516 -19.74 -6.58 10.45
C HIS A 516 -18.51 -6.61 11.37
N TYR A 517 -17.33 -6.23 10.90
CA TYR A 517 -16.17 -6.06 11.78
C TYR A 517 -16.35 -4.90 12.75
N ALA A 518 -16.81 -3.73 12.29
CA ALA A 518 -17.14 -2.60 13.18
C ALA A 518 -18.18 -2.97 14.24
N TRP A 519 -19.17 -3.80 13.89
CA TRP A 519 -20.15 -4.33 14.85
C TRP A 519 -19.53 -5.24 15.92
N LEU A 520 -18.44 -5.95 15.60
CA LEU A 520 -17.67 -6.71 16.59
C LEU A 520 -16.87 -5.78 17.51
N LYS A 521 -16.62 -4.54 17.12
CA LYS A 521 -15.97 -3.50 17.94
C LYS A 521 -16.96 -2.68 18.78
N GLY A 522 -18.25 -3.01 18.75
CA GLY A 522 -19.28 -2.33 19.54
C GLY A 522 -20.02 -1.21 18.81
N TYR A 523 -19.67 -0.90 17.56
CA TYR A 523 -20.30 0.16 16.77
C TYR A 523 -21.46 -0.40 15.92
N LYS A 524 -22.56 -0.80 16.57
CA LYS A 524 -23.77 -1.26 15.87
C LYS A 524 -24.71 -0.09 15.60
N ASP A 525 -25.30 -0.07 14.41
CA ASP A 525 -26.33 0.89 14.02
C ASP A 525 -27.53 0.79 15.00
N ALA A 526 -28.09 1.94 15.38
CA ALA A 526 -29.27 2.01 16.24
C ALA A 526 -30.43 1.17 15.65
N GLY A 527 -31.10 0.39 16.50
CA GLY A 527 -32.19 -0.50 16.08
C GLY A 527 -31.75 -1.82 15.41
N GLN A 528 -30.45 -2.09 15.26
CA GLN A 528 -29.92 -3.34 14.72
C GLN A 528 -29.41 -4.34 15.77
N GLU A 529 -29.88 -4.23 17.02
CA GLU A 529 -29.48 -5.12 18.12
C GLU A 529 -29.72 -6.61 17.83
N ASP A 530 -30.82 -6.92 17.14
CA ASP A 530 -31.22 -8.27 16.74
C ASP A 530 -30.86 -8.60 15.26
N ALA A 531 -29.96 -7.85 14.63
CA ALA A 531 -29.49 -8.13 13.26
C ALA A 531 -28.54 -9.35 13.21
N ALA A 532 -28.55 -10.03 12.06
CA ALA A 532 -27.62 -11.13 11.76
C ALA A 532 -26.18 -10.62 11.81
N GLN A 533 -25.25 -11.29 12.47
CA GLN A 533 -23.86 -10.85 12.60
C GLN A 533 -22.89 -11.94 12.15
N LEU A 534 -21.93 -11.58 11.29
CA LEU A 534 -20.81 -12.45 10.93
C LEU A 534 -19.86 -12.64 12.12
N THR A 535 -19.30 -13.84 12.23
CA THR A 535 -18.11 -14.08 13.07
C THR A 535 -16.90 -13.32 12.52
N ALA A 536 -15.89 -13.07 13.36
CA ALA A 536 -14.69 -12.33 12.96
C ALA A 536 -14.01 -12.94 11.72
N PHE A 537 -13.86 -14.27 11.67
CA PHE A 537 -13.29 -14.97 10.51
C PHE A 537 -14.13 -14.79 9.24
N MET A 538 -15.46 -14.86 9.36
CA MET A 538 -16.38 -14.65 8.24
C MET A 538 -16.42 -13.21 7.72
N THR A 539 -15.92 -12.23 8.48
CA THR A 539 -15.71 -10.87 7.95
C THR A 539 -14.54 -10.78 6.97
N GLY A 540 -13.65 -11.78 6.91
CA GLY A 540 -12.45 -11.77 6.07
C GLY A 540 -11.31 -10.85 6.55
N ILE A 541 -11.56 -9.95 7.51
CA ILE A 541 -10.57 -9.01 8.04
C ILE A 541 -9.37 -9.72 8.70
N PRO A 542 -9.55 -10.74 9.57
CA PRO A 542 -8.41 -11.46 10.15
C PRO A 542 -7.54 -12.15 9.08
N LYS A 543 -8.16 -12.72 8.03
CA LYS A 543 -7.43 -13.36 6.92
C LYS A 543 -6.61 -12.34 6.13
N LEU A 544 -7.19 -11.18 5.83
CA LEU A 544 -6.46 -10.09 5.17
C LEU A 544 -5.33 -9.54 6.06
N ARG A 545 -5.53 -9.45 7.38
CA ARG A 545 -4.50 -8.99 8.32
C ARG A 545 -3.33 -9.96 8.41
N GLN A 546 -3.60 -11.27 8.42
CA GLN A 546 -2.55 -12.28 8.37
C GLN A 546 -1.68 -12.12 7.12
N TYR A 547 -2.31 -11.96 5.95
CA TYR A 547 -1.57 -11.65 4.73
C TYR A 547 -0.76 -10.35 4.83
N ALA A 548 -1.38 -9.28 5.34
CA ALA A 548 -0.69 -8.00 5.52
C ALA A 548 0.55 -8.12 6.43
N LEU A 549 0.50 -8.98 7.45
CA LEU A 549 1.65 -9.28 8.32
C LEU A 549 2.72 -10.14 7.64
N THR A 550 2.38 -10.91 6.59
CA THR A 550 3.40 -11.62 5.80
C THR A 550 4.20 -10.71 4.90
N ILE A 551 3.66 -9.55 4.51
CA ILE A 551 4.35 -8.60 3.62
C ILE A 551 5.74 -8.17 4.17
N PRO A 552 5.87 -7.64 5.40
CA PRO A 552 7.18 -7.26 5.93
C PRO A 552 8.01 -8.43 6.47
N SER A 553 7.46 -9.66 6.48
CA SER A 553 8.05 -10.80 7.19
C SER A 553 9.45 -11.18 6.69
N GLN A 554 9.66 -11.12 5.36
CA GLN A 554 10.97 -11.41 4.77
C GLN A 554 12.03 -10.40 5.21
N GLU A 555 11.68 -9.11 5.24
CA GLU A 555 12.60 -8.02 5.63
C GLU A 555 12.89 -8.02 7.14
N ILE A 556 11.88 -8.32 7.96
CA ILE A 556 12.06 -8.54 9.40
C ILE A 556 13.06 -9.68 9.63
N TRP A 557 12.88 -10.80 8.92
CA TRP A 557 13.72 -11.98 9.06
C TRP A 557 15.14 -11.74 8.55
N SER A 558 15.32 -11.14 7.36
CA SER A 558 16.63 -10.85 6.78
C SER A 558 17.46 -9.94 7.70
N THR A 559 16.84 -8.86 8.18
CA THR A 559 17.46 -7.87 9.08
C THR A 559 17.88 -8.53 10.40
N PHE A 560 16.99 -9.33 10.98
CA PHE A 560 17.26 -10.08 12.22
C PHE A 560 18.40 -11.09 12.05
N ILE A 561 18.36 -11.89 10.98
CA ILE A 561 19.38 -12.90 10.67
C ILE A 561 20.74 -12.27 10.40
N ASN A 562 20.77 -11.17 9.65
CA ASN A 562 22.01 -10.45 9.37
C ASN A 562 22.61 -9.89 10.66
N HIS A 563 21.78 -9.34 11.55
CA HIS A 563 22.27 -8.85 12.84
C HIS A 563 22.93 -9.96 13.68
N ILE A 564 22.38 -11.18 13.65
CA ILE A 564 22.97 -12.33 14.36
C ILE A 564 24.21 -12.86 13.63
N LYS A 565 24.07 -13.30 12.37
CA LYS A 565 25.13 -14.00 11.61
C LYS A 565 26.33 -13.12 11.28
N HIS A 566 26.12 -11.82 11.09
CA HIS A 566 27.16 -10.88 10.67
C HIS A 566 27.54 -9.92 11.80
N THR A 567 26.64 -9.04 12.24
CA THR A 567 27.01 -7.94 13.15
C THR A 567 27.42 -8.44 14.55
N SER A 568 26.57 -9.25 15.18
CA SER A 568 26.82 -9.79 16.53
C SER A 568 27.92 -10.84 16.51
N ASN A 569 27.80 -11.85 15.65
CA ASN A 569 28.80 -12.92 15.55
C ASN A 569 30.17 -12.38 15.14
N GLY A 570 30.22 -11.45 14.17
CA GLY A 570 31.46 -10.78 13.77
C GLY A 570 32.12 -10.05 14.92
N PHE A 571 31.36 -9.30 15.72
CA PHE A 571 31.89 -8.60 16.88
C PHE A 571 32.40 -9.56 17.97
N VAL A 572 31.64 -10.62 18.30
CA VAL A 572 32.06 -11.67 19.25
C VAL A 572 33.36 -12.33 18.81
N LYS A 573 33.46 -12.72 17.53
CA LYS A 573 34.66 -13.36 16.98
C LYS A 573 35.87 -12.41 16.97
N ALA A 574 35.67 -11.13 16.64
CA ALA A 574 36.72 -10.12 16.75
C ALA A 574 37.20 -9.97 18.19
N LEU A 575 36.29 -9.87 19.17
CA LEU A 575 36.65 -9.73 20.58
C LEU A 575 37.37 -10.98 21.11
N ARG A 576 37.00 -12.17 20.65
CA ARG A 576 37.70 -13.42 20.99
C ARG A 576 39.14 -13.40 20.50
N ILE A 577 39.38 -12.91 19.28
CA ILE A 577 40.75 -12.74 18.76
C ILE A 577 41.55 -11.82 19.69
N TRP A 578 41.00 -10.67 20.09
CA TRP A 578 41.65 -9.73 21.03
C TRP A 578 42.00 -10.39 22.38
N ALA A 579 41.06 -11.13 22.96
CA ALA A 579 41.22 -11.77 24.26
C ALA A 579 42.27 -12.89 24.25
N THR A 580 42.46 -13.55 23.10
CA THR A 580 43.45 -14.64 22.95
C THR A 580 44.87 -14.19 22.62
N ARG A 581 45.07 -12.94 22.18
CA ARG A 581 46.38 -12.40 21.79
C ARG A 581 47.32 -12.26 23.00
N THR A 582 48.58 -12.71 22.84
CA THR A 582 49.60 -12.71 23.90
C THR A 582 50.83 -11.82 23.66
N THR A 583 51.08 -11.32 22.44
CA THR A 583 52.32 -10.57 22.09
C THR A 583 52.08 -9.07 21.84
N LYS A 584 53.09 -8.24 22.18
CA LYS A 584 53.06 -6.76 22.15
C LYS A 584 53.52 -6.11 20.81
N ASP A 585 53.78 -6.88 19.76
CA ASP A 585 54.44 -6.29 18.57
C ASP A 585 53.54 -5.39 17.70
N ASN A 586 54.15 -4.32 17.19
CA ASN A 586 53.58 -3.32 16.29
C ASN A 586 53.65 -3.78 14.82
N SER A 587 52.51 -4.17 14.23
CA SER A 587 52.45 -4.56 12.82
C SER A 587 52.11 -3.38 11.90
N ASN A 588 53.11 -2.83 11.21
CA ASN A 588 52.97 -1.81 10.15
C ASN A 588 52.52 -2.38 8.79
N GLY A 589 52.06 -3.64 8.71
CA GLY A 589 51.77 -4.35 7.45
C GLY A 589 50.32 -4.28 6.93
N LEU A 590 49.37 -3.70 7.68
CA LEU A 590 47.93 -3.86 7.41
C LEU A 590 47.29 -2.73 6.59
N SER A 591 47.90 -1.55 6.55
CA SER A 591 47.36 -0.41 5.78
C SER A 591 47.32 -0.66 4.28
N GLY A 592 48.32 -1.38 3.75
CA GLY A 592 48.37 -1.79 2.34
C GLY A 592 47.28 -2.80 1.95
N ILE A 593 46.84 -3.66 2.88
CA ILE A 593 45.78 -4.66 2.65
C ILE A 593 44.41 -3.98 2.57
N ARG A 594 44.20 -2.93 3.37
CA ARG A 594 42.97 -2.13 3.34
C ARG A 594 42.73 -1.48 2.00
N GLU A 595 43.72 -0.75 1.48
CA GLU A 595 43.55 -0.04 0.20
C GLU A 595 43.34 -1.03 -0.95
N LYS A 596 44.13 -2.11 -1.02
CA LYS A 596 43.94 -3.17 -2.03
C LYS A 596 42.54 -3.78 -2.01
N SER A 597 42.01 -4.03 -0.80
CA SER A 597 40.67 -4.60 -0.65
C SER A 597 39.59 -3.62 -1.12
N ALA A 598 39.71 -2.34 -0.76
CA ALA A 598 38.83 -1.28 -1.22
C ALA A 598 38.90 -1.08 -2.75
N GLU A 599 40.09 -1.11 -3.34
CA GLU A 599 40.29 -1.07 -4.80
C GLU A 599 39.62 -2.25 -5.49
N THR A 600 39.69 -3.45 -4.91
CA THR A 600 39.03 -4.65 -5.45
C THR A 600 37.51 -4.49 -5.47
N VAL A 601 36.92 -3.97 -4.38
CA VAL A 601 35.49 -3.67 -4.30
C VAL A 601 35.09 -2.66 -5.38
N ARG A 602 35.81 -1.52 -5.46
CA ARG A 602 35.54 -0.47 -6.46
C ARG A 602 35.67 -1.00 -7.89
N ALA A 603 36.66 -1.85 -8.16
CA ALA A 603 36.89 -2.42 -9.48
C ALA A 603 35.78 -3.41 -9.89
N ALA A 604 35.34 -4.27 -8.96
CA ALA A 604 34.23 -5.21 -9.19
C ALA A 604 32.93 -4.45 -9.49
N ILE A 605 32.61 -3.43 -8.70
CA ILE A 605 31.42 -2.59 -8.85
C ILE A 605 31.47 -1.79 -10.15
N LYS A 606 32.62 -1.20 -10.49
CA LYS A 606 32.82 -0.51 -11.76
C LYS A 606 32.61 -1.44 -12.96
N THR A 607 33.16 -2.64 -12.91
CA THR A 607 33.00 -3.65 -13.98
C THR A 607 31.52 -3.98 -14.16
N TYR A 608 30.81 -4.27 -13.06
CA TYR A 608 29.38 -4.55 -13.09
C TYR A 608 28.56 -3.39 -13.70
N LYS A 609 28.90 -2.14 -13.34
CA LYS A 609 28.27 -0.95 -13.91
C LYS A 609 28.48 -0.81 -15.41
N ASP A 610 29.70 -1.01 -15.87
CA ASP A 610 30.04 -0.92 -17.30
C ASP A 610 29.33 -2.03 -18.09
N THR A 611 29.25 -3.24 -17.52
CA THR A 611 28.50 -4.38 -18.05
C THR A 611 27.00 -4.07 -18.19
N MET A 612 26.39 -3.44 -17.17
CA MET A 612 24.97 -3.08 -17.22
C MET A 612 24.69 -1.96 -18.24
N ARG A 613 25.58 -0.97 -18.32
CA ARG A 613 25.48 0.11 -19.30
C ARG A 613 25.57 -0.41 -20.74
N ALA A 614 26.51 -1.31 -21.00
CA ALA A 614 26.64 -1.95 -22.31
C ALA A 614 25.41 -2.83 -22.62
N SER A 615 24.93 -3.62 -21.65
CA SER A 615 23.78 -4.51 -21.82
C SER A 615 22.49 -3.76 -22.12
N SER A 616 22.19 -2.70 -21.35
CA SER A 616 20.98 -1.88 -21.56
C SER A 616 20.99 -1.21 -22.93
N LYS A 617 22.15 -0.72 -23.40
CA LYS A 617 22.27 -0.16 -24.75
C LYS A 617 22.04 -1.23 -25.84
N ARG A 618 22.75 -2.36 -25.74
CA ARG A 618 22.74 -3.45 -26.73
C ARG A 618 21.38 -4.13 -26.89
N HIS A 619 20.65 -4.34 -25.80
CA HIS A 619 19.41 -5.11 -25.84
C HIS A 619 18.15 -4.24 -25.96
N LEU A 620 18.22 -2.94 -25.61
CA LEU A 620 17.03 -2.06 -25.62
C LEU A 620 17.11 -0.92 -26.62
N ALA A 621 18.26 -0.24 -26.74
CA ALA A 621 18.38 0.95 -27.58
C ALA A 621 18.76 0.61 -29.03
N GLU A 622 19.87 -0.10 -29.24
CA GLU A 622 20.38 -0.46 -30.58
C GLU A 622 19.37 -1.25 -31.43
N PRO A 623 18.61 -2.22 -30.89
CA PRO A 623 17.64 -2.96 -31.69
C PRO A 623 16.47 -2.11 -32.19
N MET A 624 16.22 -0.94 -31.57
CA MET A 624 15.17 -0.02 -32.03
C MET A 624 15.60 0.72 -33.31
N ASP A 625 16.91 0.96 -33.49
CA ASP A 625 17.44 1.62 -34.68
C ASP A 625 17.12 0.80 -35.94
N ASP A 626 17.13 -0.54 -35.85
CA ASP A 626 16.82 -1.43 -36.97
C ASP A 626 15.32 -1.58 -37.29
N VAL A 627 14.43 -1.29 -36.33
CA VAL A 627 12.99 -1.58 -36.45
C VAL A 627 12.08 -0.35 -36.38
N HIS A 628 12.64 0.85 -36.16
CA HIS A 628 11.85 2.08 -35.98
C HIS A 628 10.93 2.36 -37.18
N GLU A 629 11.39 2.12 -38.42
CA GLU A 629 10.55 2.26 -39.62
C GLU A 629 9.30 1.36 -39.57
N GLU A 630 9.43 0.12 -39.09
CA GLU A 630 8.30 -0.80 -38.91
C GLU A 630 7.33 -0.27 -37.83
N MET A 631 7.87 0.33 -36.76
CA MET A 631 7.06 0.92 -35.69
C MET A 631 6.29 2.16 -36.18
N SER A 632 6.96 3.04 -36.93
CA SER A 632 6.34 4.21 -37.58
C SER A 632 5.24 3.79 -38.54
N ALA A 633 5.48 2.75 -39.37
CA ALA A 633 4.45 2.22 -40.27
C ALA A 633 3.19 1.75 -39.50
N LYS A 634 3.36 1.07 -38.37
CA LYS A 634 2.23 0.63 -37.51
C LYS A 634 1.52 1.80 -36.84
N ALA A 635 2.25 2.81 -36.39
CA ALA A 635 1.65 4.02 -35.82
C ALA A 635 0.87 4.82 -36.87
N ASN A 636 1.38 4.90 -38.10
CA ASN A 636 0.72 5.58 -39.20
C ASN A 636 -0.61 4.93 -39.60
N VAL A 637 -0.73 3.59 -39.50
CA VAL A 637 -2.03 2.92 -39.68
C VAL A 637 -3.08 3.47 -38.71
N PHE A 638 -2.71 3.64 -37.44
CA PHE A 638 -3.60 4.23 -36.44
C PHE A 638 -3.87 5.73 -36.71
N LEU A 639 -2.86 6.49 -37.11
CA LEU A 639 -3.03 7.92 -37.42
C LEU A 639 -3.92 8.17 -38.64
N GLU A 640 -3.93 7.28 -39.64
CA GLU A 640 -4.89 7.35 -40.75
C GLU A 640 -6.33 7.08 -40.28
N GLU A 641 -6.56 6.20 -39.31
CA GLU A 641 -7.88 6.04 -38.68
C GLU A 641 -8.31 7.33 -37.95
N VAL A 642 -7.39 7.98 -37.23
CA VAL A 642 -7.63 9.27 -36.55
C VAL A 642 -7.88 10.39 -37.55
N ARG A 643 -7.30 10.34 -38.76
CA ARG A 643 -7.55 11.29 -39.83
C ARG A 643 -9.00 11.24 -40.31
N GLU A 644 -9.83 10.28 -39.95
CA GLU A 644 -11.27 10.32 -40.26
C GLU A 644 -12.08 11.09 -39.20
N TRP A 645 -11.51 11.38 -38.03
CA TRP A 645 -12.23 11.99 -36.91
C TRP A 645 -12.54 13.48 -37.14
N ASN A 646 -13.50 14.02 -36.38
CA ASN A 646 -13.83 15.45 -36.42
C ASN A 646 -12.62 16.27 -35.96
N TRP A 647 -12.39 17.41 -36.62
CA TRP A 647 -11.29 18.33 -36.32
C TRP A 647 -11.34 18.84 -34.87
N SER A 648 -12.54 19.00 -34.29
CA SER A 648 -12.72 19.40 -32.89
C SER A 648 -12.19 18.33 -31.94
N SER A 649 -12.52 17.05 -32.18
CA SER A 649 -12.00 15.93 -31.41
C SER A 649 -10.48 15.84 -31.49
N ILE A 650 -9.90 15.94 -32.70
CA ILE A 650 -8.44 15.97 -32.90
C ILE A 650 -7.80 17.08 -32.05
N ARG A 651 -8.38 18.29 -32.07
CA ARG A 651 -7.90 19.42 -31.27
C ARG A 651 -7.95 19.16 -29.76
N ALA A 652 -8.97 18.46 -29.27
CA ALA A 652 -9.05 18.04 -27.87
C ALA A 652 -7.90 17.10 -27.47
N PHE A 653 -7.58 16.11 -28.32
CA PHE A 653 -6.45 15.21 -28.08
C PHE A 653 -5.10 15.94 -28.07
N ILE A 654 -4.86 16.89 -28.98
CA ILE A 654 -3.61 17.68 -29.01
C ILE A 654 -3.39 18.44 -27.70
N ARG A 655 -4.42 19.18 -27.24
CA ARG A 655 -4.37 19.94 -25.99
C ARG A 655 -4.13 19.09 -24.75
N ARG A 656 -4.51 17.81 -24.82
CA ARG A 656 -4.40 16.86 -23.72
C ARG A 656 -3.26 15.85 -23.93
N GLY A 657 -2.24 16.22 -24.73
CA GLY A 657 -1.02 15.43 -24.90
C GLY A 657 -1.26 14.03 -25.49
N GLY A 658 -2.32 13.87 -26.29
CA GLY A 658 -2.68 12.59 -26.92
C GLY A 658 -3.62 11.70 -26.10
N THR A 659 -4.08 12.12 -24.92
CA THR A 659 -5.07 11.36 -24.12
C THR A 659 -6.40 12.11 -24.02
N TYR A 660 -7.50 11.49 -24.43
CA TYR A 660 -8.83 12.09 -24.26
C TYR A 660 -9.88 11.02 -23.96
N ASN A 661 -10.78 11.34 -23.04
CA ASN A 661 -11.89 10.50 -22.62
C ASN A 661 -13.19 11.26 -22.88
N SER A 662 -14.03 10.71 -23.76
CA SER A 662 -15.39 11.22 -23.98
C SER A 662 -16.37 10.06 -24.12
N LYS A 663 -17.67 10.34 -23.97
CA LYS A 663 -18.69 9.30 -24.19
C LYS A 663 -18.77 8.88 -25.66
N ALA A 664 -18.44 9.79 -26.57
CA ALA A 664 -18.48 9.56 -28.02
C ALA A 664 -17.31 8.71 -28.53
N VAL A 665 -16.10 8.90 -27.98
CA VAL A 665 -14.86 8.27 -28.47
C VAL A 665 -14.34 7.19 -27.52
N GLY A 666 -14.86 7.15 -26.29
CA GLY A 666 -14.32 6.32 -25.21
C GLY A 666 -13.02 6.90 -24.65
N ASN A 667 -12.40 6.16 -23.72
CA ASN A 667 -11.08 6.51 -23.19
C ASN A 667 -9.99 6.02 -24.14
N ILE A 668 -9.44 6.92 -24.97
CA ILE A 668 -8.39 6.61 -25.93
C ILE A 668 -7.12 7.39 -25.60
N SER A 669 -5.98 6.70 -25.76
CA SER A 669 -4.64 7.26 -25.70
C SER A 669 -3.95 7.01 -27.03
N TRP A 670 -3.62 8.09 -27.75
CA TRP A 670 -2.87 8.01 -29.01
C TRP A 670 -1.48 7.44 -28.77
N ASN A 671 -0.76 7.96 -27.78
CA ASN A 671 0.58 7.49 -27.40
C ASN A 671 0.58 6.00 -27.07
N THR A 672 -0.39 5.51 -26.28
CA THR A 672 -0.51 4.07 -25.98
C THR A 672 -0.72 3.25 -27.25
N LYS A 673 -1.58 3.70 -28.17
CA LYS A 673 -1.82 2.99 -29.43
C LYS A 673 -0.57 2.94 -30.30
N MET A 674 0.15 4.06 -30.43
CA MET A 674 1.36 4.18 -31.24
C MET A 674 2.56 3.43 -30.63
N MET A 675 2.77 3.51 -29.32
CA MET A 675 3.95 2.94 -28.67
C MET A 675 3.83 1.43 -28.39
N LEU A 676 2.61 0.88 -28.31
CA LEU A 676 2.38 -0.51 -27.91
C LEU A 676 3.18 -1.55 -28.73
N PRO A 677 3.30 -1.44 -30.06
CA PRO A 677 4.16 -2.34 -30.84
C PRO A 677 5.63 -2.28 -30.41
N ALA A 678 6.17 -1.07 -30.21
CA ALA A 678 7.54 -0.85 -29.79
C ALA A 678 7.79 -1.35 -28.35
N ALA A 679 6.87 -1.07 -27.41
CA ALA A 679 6.93 -1.58 -26.04
C ALA A 679 6.91 -3.13 -25.99
N LYS A 680 6.08 -3.77 -26.82
CA LYS A 680 6.06 -5.24 -26.96
C LYS A 680 7.36 -5.79 -27.54
N PHE A 681 7.98 -5.10 -28.49
CA PHE A 681 9.27 -5.49 -29.05
C PHE A 681 10.37 -5.43 -27.99
N MET A 682 10.44 -4.32 -27.23
CA MET A 682 11.44 -4.11 -26.17
C MET A 682 11.36 -5.15 -25.04
N ASN A 683 10.19 -5.75 -24.79
CA ASN A 683 10.04 -6.79 -23.75
C ASN A 683 10.97 -8.00 -23.94
N LYS A 684 11.35 -8.35 -25.18
CA LYS A 684 12.31 -9.44 -25.42
C LYS A 684 13.71 -9.06 -24.95
N GLY A 685 14.20 -7.90 -25.41
CA GLY A 685 15.48 -7.35 -24.99
C GLY A 685 15.56 -7.07 -23.49
N TRP A 686 14.44 -6.73 -22.86
CA TRP A 686 14.34 -6.58 -21.42
C TRP A 686 14.71 -7.86 -20.67
N ASN A 687 14.15 -9.00 -21.07
CA ASN A 687 14.42 -10.27 -20.41
C ASN A 687 15.89 -10.72 -20.57
N GLU A 688 16.47 -10.52 -21.76
CA GLU A 688 17.88 -10.81 -22.02
C GLU A 688 18.81 -9.92 -21.18
N MET A 689 18.48 -8.63 -21.08
CA MET A 689 19.22 -7.70 -20.24
C MET A 689 19.21 -8.12 -18.75
N ILE A 690 18.04 -8.52 -18.22
CA ILE A 690 17.92 -9.00 -16.83
C ILE A 690 18.76 -10.25 -16.58
N LEU A 691 18.79 -11.21 -17.51
CA LEU A 691 19.63 -12.40 -17.39
C LEU A 691 21.12 -12.05 -17.30
N HIS A 692 21.57 -11.10 -18.14
CA HIS A 692 22.95 -10.64 -18.13
C HIS A 692 23.30 -9.84 -16.87
N GLU A 693 22.35 -9.03 -16.38
CA GLU A 693 22.47 -8.31 -15.11
C GLU A 693 22.67 -9.28 -13.95
N GLN A 694 21.84 -10.32 -13.83
CA GLN A 694 21.94 -11.32 -12.76
C GLN A 694 23.28 -12.06 -12.78
N GLY A 695 23.77 -12.41 -13.97
CA GLY A 695 25.10 -13.02 -14.14
C GLY A 695 26.23 -12.08 -13.70
N ALA A 696 26.16 -10.80 -14.10
CA ALA A 696 27.15 -9.80 -13.74
C ALA A 696 27.16 -9.49 -12.24
N MET A 697 25.99 -9.44 -11.60
CA MET A 697 25.84 -9.29 -10.16
C MET A 697 26.48 -10.46 -9.40
N ALA A 698 26.23 -11.71 -9.83
CA ALA A 698 26.82 -12.89 -9.21
C ALA A 698 28.36 -12.90 -9.31
N ILE A 699 28.91 -12.46 -10.45
CA ILE A 699 30.35 -12.29 -10.64
C ILE A 699 30.90 -11.23 -9.69
N ALA A 700 30.24 -10.07 -9.58
CA ALA A 700 30.65 -8.99 -8.69
C ALA A 700 30.63 -9.43 -7.22
N GLN A 701 29.55 -10.09 -6.79
CA GLN A 701 29.42 -10.65 -5.44
C GLN A 701 30.54 -11.64 -5.14
N THR A 702 30.79 -12.59 -6.05
CA THR A 702 31.87 -13.58 -5.90
C THR A 702 33.23 -12.90 -5.79
N SER A 703 33.51 -11.92 -6.66
CA SER A 703 34.76 -11.16 -6.66
C SER A 703 34.99 -10.43 -5.32
N ILE A 704 33.94 -9.82 -4.76
CA ILE A 704 34.04 -9.10 -3.48
C ILE A 704 34.20 -10.09 -2.31
N MET A 705 33.49 -11.22 -2.32
CA MET A 705 33.66 -12.26 -1.30
C MET A 705 35.06 -12.88 -1.34
N SER A 706 35.62 -13.11 -2.54
CA SER A 706 36.99 -13.62 -2.72
C SER A 706 38.08 -12.62 -2.30
N ALA A 707 37.76 -11.33 -2.19
CA ALA A 707 38.68 -10.36 -1.61
C ALA A 707 38.92 -10.64 -0.11
N LEU A 708 37.91 -11.13 0.61
CA LEU A 708 38.08 -11.58 2.01
C LEU A 708 38.93 -12.86 2.09
N ASP A 709 38.77 -13.79 1.15
CA ASP A 709 39.63 -14.98 1.08
C ASP A 709 41.09 -14.62 0.79
N THR A 710 41.31 -13.63 -0.07
CA THR A 710 42.65 -13.10 -0.39
C THR A 710 43.25 -12.43 0.84
N MET A 711 42.47 -11.64 1.58
CA MET A 711 42.89 -11.02 2.84
C MET A 711 43.36 -12.08 3.85
N LEU A 712 42.64 -13.20 3.98
CA LEU A 712 43.03 -14.30 4.87
C LEU A 712 44.42 -14.87 4.54
N VAL A 713 44.76 -14.96 3.25
CA VAL A 713 46.08 -15.42 2.80
C VAL A 713 47.16 -14.37 3.11
N GLU A 714 46.90 -13.09 2.82
CA GLU A 714 47.87 -12.01 3.03
C GLU A 714 48.19 -11.77 4.52
N VAL A 715 47.23 -11.97 5.43
CA VAL A 715 47.47 -11.75 6.86
C VAL A 715 48.01 -12.97 7.60
N LYS A 716 48.20 -14.12 6.92
CA LYS A 716 48.62 -15.37 7.58
C LYS A 716 49.93 -15.20 8.37
N GLU A 717 50.97 -14.66 7.75
CA GLU A 717 52.26 -14.42 8.41
C GLU A 717 52.14 -13.42 9.58
N PRO A 718 51.49 -12.25 9.43
CA PRO A 718 51.17 -11.36 10.56
C PRO A 718 50.41 -12.05 11.71
N MET A 719 49.44 -12.93 11.43
CA MET A 719 48.67 -13.61 12.46
C MET A 719 49.51 -14.63 13.25
N GLU A 720 50.40 -15.35 12.57
CA GLU A 720 51.35 -16.27 13.22
C GLU A 720 52.29 -15.50 14.15
N LEU A 721 52.78 -14.32 13.76
CA LEU A 721 53.61 -13.45 14.61
C LEU A 721 52.84 -12.94 15.85
N LEU A 722 51.54 -12.70 15.71
CA LEU A 722 50.67 -12.23 16.79
C LEU A 722 50.13 -13.37 17.69
N ASN A 723 50.51 -14.63 17.42
CA ASN A 723 49.96 -15.84 18.07
C ASN A 723 48.43 -15.93 18.00
N ILE A 724 47.82 -15.43 16.91
CA ILE A 724 46.38 -15.52 16.68
C ILE A 724 46.08 -16.80 15.90
N PRO A 725 45.24 -17.72 16.41
CA PRO A 725 44.83 -18.89 15.65
C PRO A 725 44.11 -18.48 14.34
N LEU A 726 44.65 -18.90 13.20
CA LEU A 726 44.09 -18.57 11.88
C LEU A 726 42.62 -18.98 11.74
N GLY A 727 42.19 -20.04 12.43
CA GLY A 727 40.80 -20.48 12.47
C GLY A 727 39.83 -19.45 13.06
N HIS A 728 40.25 -18.70 14.10
CA HIS A 728 39.41 -17.64 14.68
C HIS A 728 39.23 -16.49 13.70
N PHE A 729 40.31 -16.10 13.01
CA PHE A 729 40.24 -15.04 12.03
C PHE A 729 39.43 -15.45 10.78
N LYS A 730 39.57 -16.69 10.32
CA LYS A 730 38.70 -17.23 9.27
C LYS A 730 37.23 -17.14 9.67
N GLY A 731 36.87 -17.58 10.88
CA GLY A 731 35.48 -17.50 11.37
C GLY A 731 34.95 -16.08 11.40
N PHE A 732 35.80 -15.11 11.78
CA PHE A 732 35.45 -13.69 11.70
C PHE A 732 35.14 -13.24 10.26
N LEU A 733 36.00 -13.57 9.29
CA LEU A 733 35.76 -13.22 7.89
C LEU A 733 34.52 -13.91 7.29
N GLU A 734 34.21 -15.14 7.70
CA GLU A 734 32.96 -15.81 7.30
C GLU A 734 31.72 -15.05 7.80
N ALA A 735 31.75 -14.47 9.01
CA ALA A 735 30.68 -13.59 9.47
C ALA A 735 30.56 -12.31 8.61
N GLN A 736 31.66 -11.78 8.09
CA GLN A 736 31.66 -10.63 7.18
C GLN A 736 31.10 -10.96 5.79
N LYS A 737 31.35 -12.19 5.30
CA LYS A 737 30.74 -12.70 4.05
C LYS A 737 29.21 -12.74 4.13
N HIS A 738 28.63 -13.05 5.29
CA HIS A 738 27.18 -12.96 5.48
C HIS A 738 26.65 -11.53 5.31
N GLY A 739 27.36 -10.53 5.84
CA GLY A 739 27.01 -9.12 5.65
C GLY A 739 27.04 -8.69 4.19
N ILE A 740 28.06 -9.12 3.43
CA ILE A 740 28.14 -8.87 1.98
C ILE A 740 26.98 -9.55 1.26
N ALA A 741 26.69 -10.82 1.55
CA ALA A 741 25.59 -11.53 0.93
C ALA A 741 24.23 -10.86 1.20
N HIS A 742 24.02 -10.36 2.42
CA HIS A 742 22.84 -9.59 2.78
C HIS A 742 22.76 -8.25 2.03
N ALA A 743 23.87 -7.51 1.91
CA ALA A 743 23.94 -6.26 1.15
C ALA A 743 23.54 -6.47 -0.32
N PHE A 744 24.02 -7.55 -0.96
CA PHE A 744 23.63 -7.93 -2.31
C PHE A 744 22.15 -8.35 -2.42
N ALA A 745 21.61 -9.05 -1.42
CA ALA A 745 20.19 -9.43 -1.39
C ALA A 745 19.28 -8.20 -1.34
N ASN A 746 19.58 -7.22 -0.46
CA ASN A 746 18.83 -5.97 -0.35
C ASN A 746 18.94 -5.14 -1.64
N TYR A 747 20.15 -5.05 -2.19
CA TYR A 747 20.39 -4.39 -3.48
C TYR A 747 19.54 -5.01 -4.60
N LYS A 748 19.48 -6.34 -4.69
CA LYS A 748 18.72 -7.06 -5.72
C LYS A 748 17.23 -6.72 -5.64
N GLU A 749 16.66 -6.67 -4.44
CA GLU A 749 15.25 -6.34 -4.26
C GLU A 749 14.93 -4.89 -4.65
N GLU A 750 15.78 -3.94 -4.25
CA GLU A 750 15.60 -2.53 -4.62
C GLU A 750 15.79 -2.33 -6.13
N LEU A 751 16.78 -2.99 -6.73
CA LEU A 751 17.00 -2.93 -8.17
C LEU A 751 15.79 -3.49 -8.95
N ASP A 752 15.23 -4.63 -8.55
CA ASP A 752 14.04 -5.19 -9.20
C ASP A 752 12.86 -4.21 -9.17
N LYS A 753 12.63 -3.55 -8.02
CA LYS A 753 11.63 -2.49 -7.88
C LYS A 753 11.88 -1.35 -8.86
N GLU A 754 13.11 -0.83 -8.87
CA GLU A 754 13.51 0.31 -9.70
C GLU A 754 13.42 -0.01 -11.20
N LEU A 755 13.80 -1.22 -11.62
CA LEU A 755 13.68 -1.69 -13.00
C LEU A 755 12.21 -1.86 -13.40
N LYS A 756 11.34 -2.39 -12.53
CA LYS A 756 9.89 -2.44 -12.78
C LYS A 756 9.26 -1.06 -12.95
N ILE A 757 9.76 -0.04 -12.24
CA ILE A 757 9.33 1.35 -12.45
C ILE A 757 9.71 1.84 -13.84
N VAL A 758 10.95 1.62 -14.29
CA VAL A 758 11.35 1.97 -15.67
C VAL A 758 10.46 1.25 -16.68
N LYS A 759 10.24 -0.06 -16.51
CA LYS A 759 9.40 -0.84 -17.41
C LYS A 759 7.98 -0.28 -17.48
N HIS A 760 7.43 0.14 -16.34
CA HIS A 760 6.13 0.81 -16.29
C HIS A 760 6.13 2.11 -17.12
N LEU A 761 7.18 2.93 -17.06
CA LEU A 761 7.29 4.19 -17.83
C LEU A 761 7.38 3.98 -19.35
N VAL A 762 7.79 2.79 -19.82
CA VAL A 762 7.75 2.42 -21.25
C VAL A 762 6.31 2.20 -21.72
N GLU A 763 5.44 1.71 -20.85
CA GLU A 763 4.04 1.37 -21.17
C GLU A 763 3.04 2.46 -20.71
N LYS A 764 3.52 3.59 -20.18
CA LYS A 764 2.71 4.63 -19.56
C LYS A 764 2.51 5.82 -20.50
N ASP A 765 1.26 6.25 -20.65
CA ASP A 765 0.89 7.48 -21.35
C ASP A 765 0.51 8.58 -20.36
N ASP A 766 1.52 9.21 -19.77
CA ASP A 766 1.39 10.50 -19.08
C ASP A 766 2.72 11.26 -19.13
N ALA A 767 2.78 12.44 -18.51
CA ALA A 767 3.94 13.33 -18.52
C ALA A 767 5.26 12.65 -18.09
N ASP A 768 5.22 11.51 -17.39
CA ASP A 768 6.42 10.77 -17.01
C ASP A 768 6.85 9.69 -18.01
N GLY A 769 5.93 9.22 -18.86
CA GLY A 769 6.15 8.17 -19.83
C GLY A 769 7.17 8.54 -20.90
N TYR A 770 8.05 7.60 -21.28
CA TYR A 770 9.16 7.91 -22.20
C TYR A 770 8.68 8.30 -23.60
N PHE A 771 7.63 7.65 -24.11
CA PHE A 771 7.07 7.98 -25.42
C PHE A 771 6.27 9.29 -25.39
N ALA A 772 5.46 9.50 -24.34
CA ALA A 772 4.70 10.74 -24.17
C ALA A 772 5.61 11.97 -24.06
N LYS A 773 6.74 11.85 -23.36
CA LYS A 773 7.79 12.88 -23.33
C LYS A 773 8.35 13.18 -24.71
N ALA A 774 8.65 12.15 -25.51
CA ALA A 774 9.09 12.35 -26.89
C ALA A 774 8.03 13.08 -27.73
N MET A 775 6.74 12.80 -27.51
CA MET A 775 5.64 13.43 -28.24
C MET A 775 5.26 14.83 -27.75
N THR A 776 5.81 15.32 -26.64
CA THR A 776 5.34 16.57 -26.01
C THR A 776 5.55 17.79 -26.92
N GLU A 777 6.74 17.91 -27.52
CA GLU A 777 7.10 19.04 -28.38
C GLU A 777 6.19 19.16 -29.61
N ILE A 778 5.82 18.02 -30.21
CA ILE A 778 4.93 18.01 -31.39
C ILE A 778 3.50 18.37 -31.02
N TYR A 779 3.02 17.98 -29.83
CA TYR A 779 1.69 18.38 -29.35
C TYR A 779 1.63 19.88 -29.06
N GLU A 780 2.62 20.44 -28.37
CA GLU A 780 2.71 21.88 -28.10
C GLU A 780 2.78 22.69 -29.41
N SER A 781 3.59 22.23 -30.36
CA SER A 781 3.70 22.85 -31.68
C SER A 781 2.37 22.81 -32.44
N ALA A 782 1.69 21.65 -32.45
CA ALA A 782 0.39 21.48 -33.10
C ALA A 782 -0.72 22.31 -32.42
N GLU A 783 -0.64 22.54 -31.11
CA GLU A 783 -1.62 23.32 -30.37
C GLU A 783 -1.68 24.79 -30.83
N THR A 784 -0.60 25.33 -31.39
CA THR A 784 -0.56 26.73 -31.86
C THR A 784 -1.35 26.96 -33.17
N ILE A 785 -1.73 25.89 -33.88
CA ILE A 785 -2.28 25.97 -35.24
C ILE A 785 -3.76 26.34 -35.22
N ARG A 786 -4.17 27.26 -36.10
CA ARG A 786 -5.56 27.72 -36.26
C ARG A 786 -5.95 27.85 -37.74
N GLY A 787 -7.25 27.89 -38.01
CA GLY A 787 -7.81 28.25 -39.32
C GLY A 787 -8.19 27.09 -40.25
N ARG A 788 -8.61 27.43 -41.49
CA ARG A 788 -9.09 26.46 -42.49
C ARG A 788 -8.00 25.44 -42.83
N GLY A 789 -8.39 24.15 -42.88
CA GLY A 789 -7.48 23.04 -43.12
C GLY A 789 -6.70 22.56 -41.89
N TYR A 790 -7.06 22.99 -40.68
CA TYR A 790 -6.46 22.58 -39.39
C TYR A 790 -6.15 21.08 -39.34
N LYS A 791 -7.17 20.25 -39.60
CA LYS A 791 -7.10 18.79 -39.53
C LYS A 791 -5.96 18.20 -40.37
N ASN A 792 -5.86 18.59 -41.64
CA ASN A 792 -4.83 18.06 -42.53
C ASN A 792 -3.43 18.53 -42.15
N LYS A 793 -3.29 19.77 -41.68
CA LYS A 793 -2.00 20.32 -41.23
C LYS A 793 -1.49 19.61 -39.98
N VAL A 794 -2.34 19.50 -38.95
CA VAL A 794 -1.98 18.86 -37.68
C VAL A 794 -1.67 17.38 -37.87
N MET A 795 -2.53 16.64 -38.59
CA MET A 795 -2.30 15.22 -38.83
C MET A 795 -1.05 14.99 -39.71
N GLY A 796 -0.79 15.85 -40.68
CA GLY A 796 0.45 15.81 -41.47
C GLY A 796 1.67 15.97 -40.58
N MET A 797 1.69 16.99 -39.71
CA MET A 797 2.80 17.22 -38.78
C MET A 797 3.07 16.05 -37.84
N ILE A 798 2.02 15.39 -37.31
CA ILE A 798 2.19 14.24 -36.41
C ILE A 798 2.71 13.03 -37.17
N VAL A 799 2.18 12.76 -38.37
CA VAL A 799 2.66 11.67 -39.22
C VAL A 799 4.13 11.89 -39.58
N ASP A 800 4.50 13.10 -40.01
CA ASP A 800 5.87 13.45 -40.36
C ASP A 800 6.80 13.29 -39.14
N TYR A 801 6.37 13.71 -37.96
CA TYR A 801 7.14 13.57 -36.71
C TYR A 801 7.36 12.10 -36.32
N VAL A 802 6.29 11.29 -36.34
CA VAL A 802 6.37 9.86 -36.00
C VAL A 802 7.19 9.07 -37.03
N SER A 803 7.29 9.57 -38.25
CA SER A 803 8.09 9.03 -39.34
C SER A 803 9.53 9.58 -39.42
N GLN A 804 9.97 10.40 -38.46
CA GLN A 804 11.37 10.82 -38.41
C GLN A 804 12.32 9.63 -38.27
N GLU A 805 13.47 9.73 -38.92
CA GLU A 805 14.52 8.71 -38.96
C GLU A 805 15.53 8.91 -37.82
N GLU A 806 16.28 7.84 -37.52
CA GLU A 806 17.45 7.86 -36.63
C GLU A 806 17.21 8.52 -35.26
N GLU A 807 17.98 9.57 -34.90
CA GLU A 807 17.96 10.17 -33.56
C GLU A 807 16.71 10.99 -33.26
N ASP A 808 15.99 11.44 -34.29
CA ASP A 808 14.81 12.28 -34.14
C ASP A 808 13.54 11.43 -33.96
N SER A 809 13.58 10.14 -34.31
CA SER A 809 12.44 9.22 -34.15
C SER A 809 11.95 9.14 -32.70
N PRO A 810 10.63 9.32 -32.43
CA PRO A 810 10.09 9.18 -31.08
C PRO A 810 10.24 7.75 -30.50
N PHE A 811 10.31 6.73 -31.35
CA PHE A 811 10.54 5.34 -30.92
C PHE A 811 11.99 5.11 -30.46
N VAL A 812 12.95 5.62 -31.22
CA VAL A 812 14.38 5.57 -30.87
C VAL A 812 14.62 6.39 -29.60
N ASN A 813 14.02 7.58 -29.49
CA ASN A 813 14.08 8.40 -28.29
C ASN A 813 13.47 7.73 -27.06
N MET A 814 12.35 7.01 -27.20
CA MET A 814 11.79 6.18 -26.15
C MET A 814 12.77 5.08 -25.70
N ALA A 815 13.40 4.36 -26.64
CA ALA A 815 14.34 3.30 -26.34
C ALA A 815 15.63 3.81 -25.68
N LYS A 816 16.22 4.89 -26.20
CA LYS A 816 17.37 5.58 -25.60
C LYS A 816 17.04 6.12 -24.20
N SER A 817 15.86 6.70 -24.01
CA SER A 817 15.39 7.19 -22.70
C SER A 817 15.19 6.06 -21.70
N THR A 818 14.71 4.91 -22.16
CA THR A 818 14.61 3.69 -21.34
C THR A 818 15.98 3.25 -20.85
N ALA A 819 16.96 3.12 -21.74
CA ALA A 819 18.34 2.77 -21.35
C ALA A 819 18.96 3.80 -20.40
N LYS A 820 18.75 5.11 -20.63
CA LYS A 820 19.19 6.17 -19.70
C LYS A 820 18.51 6.05 -18.33
N GLY A 821 17.21 5.80 -18.31
CA GLY A 821 16.42 5.61 -17.09
C GLY A 821 16.90 4.43 -16.24
N ILE A 822 17.20 3.30 -16.88
CA ILE A 822 17.82 2.13 -16.23
C ILE A 822 19.14 2.52 -15.60
N ASN A 823 20.05 3.11 -16.39
CA ASN A 823 21.39 3.44 -15.90
C ASN A 823 21.36 4.46 -14.75
N ARG A 824 20.43 5.42 -14.77
CA ARG A 824 20.25 6.38 -13.67
C ARG A 824 19.84 5.68 -12.37
N ARG A 825 18.81 4.85 -12.42
CA ARG A 825 18.28 4.15 -11.23
C ARG A 825 19.25 3.09 -10.72
N PHE A 826 19.82 2.30 -11.64
CA PHE A 826 20.85 1.32 -11.34
C PHE A 826 22.04 1.95 -10.59
N ARG A 827 22.50 3.13 -11.03
CA ARG A 827 23.59 3.83 -10.35
C ARG A 827 23.24 4.17 -8.90
N LEU A 828 22.03 4.66 -8.63
CA LEU A 828 21.61 5.02 -7.27
C LEU A 828 21.65 3.81 -6.33
N CYS A 829 21.10 2.67 -6.77
CA CYS A 829 21.16 1.42 -6.01
C CYS A 829 22.61 0.93 -5.83
N LEU A 830 23.44 1.09 -6.86
CA LEU A 830 24.82 0.61 -6.84
C LEU A 830 25.70 1.43 -5.89
N ASP A 831 25.49 2.75 -5.81
CA ASP A 831 26.20 3.64 -4.90
C ASP A 831 25.92 3.23 -3.42
N GLU A 832 24.69 2.78 -3.11
CA GLU A 832 24.34 2.22 -1.79
C GLU A 832 25.00 0.88 -1.50
N LEU A 833 25.04 -0.03 -2.50
CA LEU A 833 25.73 -1.32 -2.38
C LEU A 833 27.25 -1.14 -2.18
N GLU A 834 27.85 -0.20 -2.89
CA GLU A 834 29.27 0.15 -2.75
C GLU A 834 29.56 0.65 -1.33
N ALA A 835 28.76 1.59 -0.84
CA ALA A 835 28.90 2.12 0.51
C ALA A 835 28.74 1.02 1.58
N ALA A 836 27.76 0.11 1.42
CA ALA A 836 27.56 -1.01 2.31
C ALA A 836 28.74 -1.99 2.32
N CYS A 837 29.25 -2.38 1.14
CA CYS A 837 30.42 -3.25 1.03
C CYS A 837 31.66 -2.60 1.63
N LEU A 838 31.97 -1.35 1.28
CA LEU A 838 33.14 -0.63 1.80
C LEU A 838 33.06 -0.46 3.32
N LYS A 839 31.87 -0.19 3.86
CA LYS A 839 31.65 -0.12 5.31
C LYS A 839 32.01 -1.43 6.01
N ILE A 840 31.65 -2.59 5.45
CA ILE A 840 32.02 -3.90 6.00
C ILE A 840 33.55 -4.07 6.02
N PHE A 841 34.23 -3.72 4.93
CA PHE A 841 35.70 -3.76 4.90
C PHE A 841 36.32 -2.78 5.89
N ASP A 842 35.81 -1.55 6.00
CA ASP A 842 36.29 -0.58 6.97
C ASP A 842 36.07 -1.04 8.42
N GLU A 843 34.94 -1.69 8.71
CA GLU A 843 34.65 -2.28 10.02
C GLU A 843 35.64 -3.40 10.38
N ILE A 844 36.01 -4.24 9.41
CA ILE A 844 37.06 -5.27 9.57
C ILE A 844 38.35 -4.60 10.04
N PHE A 845 38.85 -3.59 9.32
CA PHE A 845 40.12 -2.94 9.65
C PHE A 845 40.03 -2.10 10.92
N LEU A 846 38.87 -1.51 11.22
CA LEU A 846 38.64 -0.76 12.45
C LEU A 846 38.67 -1.67 13.68
N GLN A 847 37.97 -2.80 13.61
CA GLN A 847 37.99 -3.80 14.68
C GLN A 847 39.41 -4.33 14.84
N PHE A 848 40.09 -4.67 13.74
CA PHE A 848 41.51 -5.04 13.74
C PHE A 848 42.46 -4.03 14.37
N GLY A 849 42.29 -2.73 14.07
CA GLY A 849 43.08 -1.68 14.69
C GLY A 849 42.95 -1.75 16.21
N CYS A 850 41.72 -1.91 16.71
CA CYS A 850 41.47 -2.11 18.14
C CYS A 850 42.05 -3.45 18.67
N LEU A 851 42.18 -4.49 17.83
CA LEU A 851 42.86 -5.75 18.19
C LEU A 851 44.37 -5.56 18.38
N ILE A 852 44.96 -4.58 17.69
CA ILE A 852 46.41 -4.39 17.58
C ILE A 852 46.93 -3.32 18.54
N ASP A 853 46.11 -2.31 18.85
CA ASP A 853 46.45 -1.22 19.78
C ASP A 853 47.08 -1.73 21.09
N GLU A 854 48.21 -1.12 21.48
CA GLU A 854 48.81 -1.34 22.81
C GLU A 854 47.91 -0.69 23.87
N ILE A 855 47.53 -1.47 24.89
CA ILE A 855 46.68 -1.00 25.99
C ILE A 855 47.55 -0.95 27.26
N PRO A 856 47.69 0.23 27.90
CA PRO A 856 48.35 0.34 29.20
C PRO A 856 47.67 -0.56 30.23
N ASP A 857 48.47 -1.35 30.95
CA ASP A 857 47.99 -2.32 31.94
C ASP A 857 48.87 -2.34 33.20
N ASP A 858 49.16 -1.15 33.72
CA ASP A 858 50.03 -0.99 34.90
C ASP A 858 49.41 -1.58 36.18
N ASP A 859 48.09 -1.79 36.20
CA ASP A 859 47.31 -2.33 37.32
C ASP A 859 46.84 -3.78 37.11
N GLY A 860 47.14 -4.41 35.97
CA GLY A 860 46.80 -5.81 35.65
C GLY A 860 45.32 -6.06 35.33
N VAL A 861 44.48 -5.02 35.33
CA VAL A 861 43.03 -5.11 35.11
C VAL A 861 42.70 -5.53 33.68
N VAL A 862 43.52 -5.14 32.70
CA VAL A 862 43.33 -5.52 31.28
C VAL A 862 43.62 -7.01 31.10
N ALA A 863 44.69 -7.54 31.72
CA ALA A 863 44.99 -8.96 31.68
C ALA A 863 43.89 -9.82 32.34
N GLU A 864 43.36 -9.39 33.49
CA GLU A 864 42.25 -10.07 34.17
C GLU A 864 40.95 -10.05 33.32
N THR A 865 40.64 -8.89 32.73
CA THR A 865 39.48 -8.72 31.85
C THR A 865 39.61 -9.59 30.59
N LYS A 866 40.82 -9.69 30.01
CA LYS A 866 41.10 -10.57 28.86
C LYS A 866 40.88 -12.04 29.20
N LEU A 867 41.37 -12.51 30.35
CA LEU A 867 41.14 -13.90 30.78
C LEU A 867 39.65 -14.20 30.96
N THR A 868 38.93 -13.31 31.65
CA THR A 868 37.49 -13.42 31.88
C THR A 868 36.71 -13.47 30.57
N LEU A 869 37.01 -12.54 29.65
CA LEU A 869 36.36 -12.50 28.34
C LEU A 869 36.74 -13.70 27.49
N ARG A 870 37.99 -14.16 27.52
CA ARG A 870 38.43 -15.34 26.75
C ARG A 870 37.61 -16.57 27.13
N ASP A 871 37.44 -16.82 28.43
CA ASP A 871 36.73 -17.99 28.91
C ASP A 871 35.21 -17.86 28.65
N PHE A 872 34.64 -16.65 28.86
CA PHE A 872 33.23 -16.37 28.55
C PHE A 872 32.89 -16.49 27.05
N LEU A 873 33.78 -16.02 26.16
CA LEU A 873 33.53 -15.97 24.72
C LEU A 873 33.60 -17.35 24.04
N VAL A 874 34.20 -18.36 24.68
CA VAL A 874 34.15 -19.74 24.18
C VAL A 874 32.71 -20.26 24.24
N ASP A 875 32.06 -20.13 25.40
CA ASP A 875 30.66 -20.53 25.58
C ASP A 875 29.72 -19.75 24.67
N VAL A 876 29.97 -18.44 24.51
CA VAL A 876 29.17 -17.57 23.62
C VAL A 876 29.30 -17.99 22.16
N ASP A 877 30.49 -18.37 21.70
CA ASP A 877 30.69 -18.80 20.30
C ASP A 877 29.94 -20.10 20.02
N GLU A 878 30.03 -21.10 20.91
CA GLU A 878 29.26 -22.35 20.80
C GLU A 878 27.74 -22.10 20.80
N GLU A 879 27.28 -21.22 21.69
CA GLU A 879 25.87 -20.85 21.77
C GLU A 879 25.41 -20.10 20.51
N THR A 880 26.21 -19.17 19.99
CA THR A 880 25.88 -18.39 18.79
C THR A 880 25.80 -19.30 17.57
N GLU A 881 26.69 -20.28 17.43
CA GLU A 881 26.60 -21.23 16.31
C GLU A 881 25.39 -22.17 16.44
N ALA A 882 25.04 -22.61 17.67
CA ALA A 882 23.80 -23.36 17.89
C ALA A 882 22.55 -22.54 17.52
N MET A 883 22.54 -21.24 17.83
CA MET A 883 21.48 -20.33 17.40
C MET A 883 21.42 -20.23 15.87
N ILE A 884 22.56 -20.07 15.20
CA ILE A 884 22.62 -19.95 13.74
C ILE A 884 22.08 -21.21 13.05
N VAL A 885 22.44 -22.40 13.55
CA VAL A 885 21.88 -23.68 13.04
C VAL A 885 20.37 -23.73 13.25
N ARG A 886 19.89 -23.38 14.45
CA ARG A 886 18.45 -23.35 14.74
C ARG A 886 17.69 -22.36 13.85
N LEU A 887 18.29 -21.22 13.55
CA LEU A 887 17.72 -20.23 12.64
C LEU A 887 17.60 -20.75 11.21
N GLN A 888 18.59 -21.52 10.73
CA GLN A 888 18.52 -22.19 9.42
C GLN A 888 17.42 -23.26 9.36
N GLU A 889 17.18 -23.98 10.46
CA GLU A 889 16.05 -24.93 10.56
C GLU A 889 14.70 -24.21 10.47
N ILE A 890 14.54 -23.09 11.17
CA ILE A 890 13.31 -22.27 11.13
C ILE A 890 13.07 -21.73 9.73
N GLU A 891 14.12 -21.25 9.06
CA GLU A 891 14.05 -20.76 7.67
C GLU A 891 13.62 -21.86 6.69
N SER A 892 14.13 -23.08 6.90
CA SER A 892 13.83 -24.24 6.05
C SER A 892 12.49 -24.91 6.35
N ASN A 893 11.95 -24.71 7.55
CA ASN A 893 10.80 -25.46 8.07
C ASN A 893 9.96 -24.58 9.01
N SER A 894 9.32 -23.56 8.44
CA SER A 894 8.54 -22.52 9.15
C SER A 894 7.24 -23.01 9.81
N GLY A 895 7.04 -24.34 9.88
CA GLY A 895 5.85 -25.01 10.40
C GLY A 895 4.85 -25.37 9.30
N PRO A 896 3.89 -26.28 9.57
CA PRO A 896 2.89 -26.65 8.59
C PRO A 896 2.03 -25.43 8.18
N PRO A 897 1.63 -25.31 6.90
CA PRO A 897 0.67 -24.31 6.48
C PRO A 897 -0.64 -24.53 7.26
N MET A 898 -1.12 -23.49 7.94
CA MET A 898 -2.38 -23.55 8.67
C MET A 898 -3.56 -23.56 7.69
N ILE A 899 -3.91 -24.73 7.18
CA ILE A 899 -5.22 -25.01 6.59
C ILE A 899 -6.05 -25.70 7.67
N GLU A 900 -6.98 -24.96 8.29
CA GLU A 900 -8.39 -25.31 8.46
C GLU A 900 -9.06 -24.43 9.53
N ASP A 901 -10.27 -23.99 9.20
CA ASP A 901 -11.23 -23.33 10.08
C ASP A 901 -11.31 -24.06 11.43
N VAL A 902 -10.91 -23.39 12.51
CA VAL A 902 -11.30 -23.81 13.86
C VAL A 902 -12.79 -23.50 14.02
N THR A 903 -13.64 -24.36 13.47
CA THR A 903 -15.05 -24.52 13.85
C THR A 903 -15.16 -25.28 15.19
N GLY A 904 -14.26 -25.00 16.13
CA GLY A 904 -14.32 -25.47 17.51
C GLY A 904 -15.26 -24.57 18.33
N PRO A 905 -16.12 -25.13 19.19
CA PRO A 905 -16.98 -24.33 20.05
C PRO A 905 -16.14 -23.48 21.00
N ILE A 906 -16.48 -22.18 21.07
CA ILE A 906 -15.95 -21.21 22.03
C ILE A 906 -15.92 -21.83 23.44
N PRO A 907 -14.81 -21.76 24.19
CA PRO A 907 -14.78 -22.18 25.58
C PRO A 907 -15.81 -21.38 26.37
N THR A 908 -16.81 -22.07 26.89
CA THR A 908 -17.78 -21.45 27.79
C THR A 908 -17.19 -21.40 29.19
N ARG A 909 -17.27 -20.21 29.80
CA ARG A 909 -16.99 -19.84 31.20
C ARG A 909 -15.57 -19.40 31.52
N ILE A 910 -15.40 -18.08 31.45
CA ILE A 910 -14.66 -17.33 32.48
C ILE A 910 -15.47 -17.47 33.78
N LYS A 911 -14.92 -18.14 34.79
CA LYS A 911 -15.44 -18.06 36.16
C LYS A 911 -15.00 -16.72 36.75
N PRO A 912 -15.88 -15.97 37.44
CA PRO A 912 -15.45 -14.80 38.19
C PRO A 912 -14.64 -15.23 39.41
N ASP A 913 -13.55 -14.51 39.66
CA ASP A 913 -12.72 -14.61 40.85
C ASP A 913 -13.59 -14.41 42.10
N VAL A 914 -13.46 -15.35 43.03
CA VAL A 914 -13.88 -15.20 44.42
C VAL A 914 -12.67 -15.62 45.25
N ASP A 915 -12.13 -14.64 45.98
CA ASP A 915 -11.21 -14.82 47.10
C ASP A 915 -11.69 -15.95 48.00
N ASP A 916 -10.82 -16.92 48.29
CA ASP A 916 -10.76 -17.48 49.64
C ASP A 916 -9.43 -18.21 49.88
N SER A 917 -8.77 -17.73 50.92
CA SER A 917 -7.60 -18.30 51.58
C SER A 917 -7.88 -19.69 52.16
N ALA A 918 -7.02 -20.67 51.89
CA ALA A 918 -6.52 -21.65 52.87
C ALA A 918 -5.57 -22.67 52.23
N SER A 919 -4.42 -22.83 52.87
CA SER A 919 -3.45 -23.92 52.76
C SER A 919 -4.06 -25.32 52.90
N THR A 920 -3.58 -26.32 52.13
CA THR A 920 -2.84 -27.50 52.65
C THR A 920 -2.42 -28.48 51.54
N GLU A 921 -1.27 -29.10 51.79
CA GLU A 921 -0.47 -30.15 51.15
C GLU A 921 -1.15 -31.29 50.34
N SER A 922 -0.40 -31.76 49.32
CA SER A 922 -0.21 -33.08 48.65
C SER A 922 -0.92 -34.35 49.22
N PRO A 923 -1.02 -35.52 48.50
CA PRO A 923 -0.19 -36.00 47.38
C PRO A 923 -0.87 -36.81 46.23
N VAL A 924 -0.08 -37.08 45.20
CA VAL A 924 -0.29 -37.98 44.05
C VAL A 924 -0.53 -39.44 44.48
N PRO A 925 -1.28 -40.24 43.69
CA PRO A 925 -0.74 -41.53 43.28
C PRO A 925 -1.00 -41.91 41.80
N ALA A 926 -0.04 -42.68 41.27
CA ALA A 926 0.03 -43.27 39.94
C ALA A 926 -0.96 -44.43 39.71
N LYS A 927 -1.26 -44.74 38.43
CA LYS A 927 -1.14 -46.11 37.84
C LYS A 927 -1.58 -46.24 36.37
N LYS A 928 -0.66 -46.85 35.60
CA LYS A 928 -0.78 -48.00 34.66
C LYS A 928 -1.50 -47.89 33.30
N VAL A 929 -0.63 -47.90 32.29
CA VAL A 929 -0.64 -48.58 30.97
C VAL A 929 -1.64 -49.72 30.77
N LYS A 930 -2.28 -49.74 29.58
CA LYS A 930 -2.52 -50.96 28.79
C LYS A 930 -2.51 -50.64 27.29
N ILE A 931 -1.58 -51.28 26.57
CA ILE A 931 -1.44 -51.31 25.11
C ILE A 931 -2.07 -52.63 24.65
N GLU A 932 -2.92 -52.59 23.62
CA GLU A 932 -3.31 -53.78 22.85
C GLU A 932 -3.17 -53.49 21.35
N ILE A 933 -2.32 -54.28 20.71
CA ILE A 933 -2.06 -54.34 19.27
C ILE A 933 -3.08 -55.31 18.66
N LYS A 934 -3.63 -54.99 17.49
CA LYS A 934 -4.19 -56.00 16.58
C LYS A 934 -3.81 -55.70 15.13
N ALA A 935 -3.32 -56.75 14.49
CA ALA A 935 -2.73 -56.82 13.16
C ALA A 935 -3.77 -56.85 12.03
N GLU A 936 -3.24 -56.62 10.82
CA GLU A 936 -3.86 -56.63 9.49
C GLU A 936 -4.53 -57.97 9.10
N PRO A 937 -5.20 -58.03 7.93
CA PRO A 937 -4.45 -58.41 6.73
C PRO A 937 -4.77 -57.60 5.46
N GLU A 938 -3.85 -57.80 4.51
CA GLU A 938 -3.72 -57.41 3.12
C GLU A 938 -4.98 -57.67 2.25
N ASP A 939 -5.16 -56.84 1.19
CA ASP A 939 -5.37 -57.32 -0.19
C ASP A 939 -5.38 -56.14 -1.20
N GLU A 940 -4.34 -56.17 -2.04
CA GLU A 940 -4.20 -55.88 -3.48
C GLU A 940 -5.34 -55.26 -4.35
N VAL A 941 -4.89 -54.30 -5.20
CA VAL A 941 -5.12 -54.15 -6.67
C VAL A 941 -6.18 -53.15 -7.23
N ASP A 942 -5.67 -52.34 -8.18
CA ASP A 942 -6.28 -51.58 -9.30
C ASP A 942 -7.21 -50.36 -9.06
N LEU A 943 -6.64 -49.15 -9.17
CA LEU A 943 -6.72 -48.24 -10.35
C LEU A 943 -6.14 -46.84 -10.03
#